data_AF-A0A8T1QKG9-F1
#
_entry.id   AF-A0A8T1QKG9-F1
#
_cell.length_a   1.000
_cell.length_b   1.000
_cell.length_c   1.000
_cell.angle_alpha   90.00
_cell.angle_beta   90.00
_cell.angle_gamma   90.00
#
_symmetry.space_group_name_H-M   'P 1'
#
loop_
_entity.id
_entity.type
_entity.pdbx_description
1 polymer ?
#
loop_
_entity_poly.entity_id
_entity_poly.type
_entity_poly.pdbx_seq_one_letter_code
_entity_poly.pdbx_strand_id
1 'polypeptide(L)'
;MVSRSYSNLLELASGESPSFGRMSRRIPRIMTVAGLISDIDDDPSESVCSDPSSSSAQRDRLIIVANQLPIRAQRKTDGSKGWLFIWDENSLLLQLKDGIGDDDIEVIYVGCLKEDIHPNEQDEVSQILLESFKCVPTFVPPDLFSRYYHGFCKQQLWPLFHYMLPLSPDLGGRFNRSLWQAYVSVNKIFADRIMEVINPEEDFVWVHDYHLMVLPTFLRKRFNRVKLGFFLHSPFPSSEIYKTLPIREELLRALLNSDLIGFHTFDYARHFLSCCSRMLGLTYESKRGYIGLEYYGRTVSIKILPVGIHMGQLQSVLSLPGTEEKVAELLRQYCDQGRIMLLGVDDMDIFKGISLKLLAMEQLLMQHPEWQGKVVLVQIANPARGKGKDVKEIQDETSLTVKRINETFGKPGYDPVVLIDEPLKFHERIAYYVVAECCLVTAVRDGMNLIPYEYIISRQGNEKLDKVLGLEPSTAKKSMLVVSEFIGCSPSLSGAIRVNPWNIDAVADAMDSALEMAEPEKQLRHEKHYRYVSTHDVGYWARSFLQDLGRTCREHERCRCWGIGFGLSFRVVALDPNFRKLSMEHIVSAYKRTTMRAILLDYDVCVGIRTTWFSLSVLEAGRLSVNGFLPVRIWELQQSMVTSSG
;
A
#
# COMPACT_ATOMS: atom_id res chain seq x y z
N MET A 1 10.13 36.53 24.76
CA MET A 1 10.62 37.30 23.59
C MET A 1 10.92 36.32 22.47
N VAL A 2 10.17 36.41 21.38
CA VAL A 2 10.17 35.51 20.23
C VAL A 2 11.19 36.02 19.22
N SER A 3 12.25 35.24 18.94
CA SER A 3 13.15 35.53 17.82
C SER A 3 12.68 34.76 16.59
N ARG A 4 12.15 35.50 15.62
CA ARG A 4 11.88 35.06 14.25
C ARG A 4 13.18 35.14 13.47
N SER A 5 13.58 34.06 12.81
CA SER A 5 14.50 34.13 11.68
C SER A 5 14.02 33.17 10.60
N TYR A 6 13.23 33.72 9.67
CA TYR A 6 12.97 33.16 8.36
C TYR A 6 13.77 33.98 7.35
N SER A 7 14.57 33.32 6.53
CA SER A 7 15.06 33.88 5.28
C SER A 7 15.15 32.73 4.28
N ASN A 8 14.19 32.70 3.34
CA ASN A 8 14.16 31.83 2.19
C ASN A 8 15.21 32.32 1.18
N LEU A 9 16.21 31.50 0.87
CA LEU A 9 17.28 31.79 -0.09
C LEU A 9 16.88 31.52 -1.56
N LEU A 10 15.59 31.61 -1.90
CA LEU A 10 15.06 31.35 -3.25
C LEU A 10 14.32 32.54 -3.89
N GLU A 11 14.24 33.70 -3.23
CA GLU A 11 13.52 34.89 -3.73
C GLU A 11 14.40 35.95 -4.42
N LEU A 12 15.69 35.68 -4.69
CA LEU A 12 16.58 36.64 -5.37
C LEU A 12 16.63 36.49 -6.90
N ALA A 13 15.67 35.82 -7.53
CA ALA A 13 15.67 35.60 -8.97
C ALA A 13 14.27 35.74 -9.61
N SER A 14 13.57 36.84 -9.33
CA SER A 14 12.51 37.35 -10.21
C SER A 14 12.09 38.74 -9.73
N GLY A 15 12.64 39.77 -10.37
CA GLY A 15 12.16 41.13 -10.17
C GLY A 15 10.84 41.33 -10.92
N GLU A 16 9.74 41.42 -10.17
CA GLU A 16 8.57 42.26 -10.45
C GLU A 16 7.51 42.02 -9.35
N SER A 17 7.03 43.10 -8.74
CA SER A 17 6.11 43.10 -7.60
C SER A 17 4.65 43.37 -8.03
N PRO A 18 3.64 42.63 -7.52
CA PRO A 18 2.26 43.07 -7.59
C PRO A 18 1.67 43.46 -6.22
N SER A 19 0.79 44.47 -6.28
CA SER A 19 0.02 45.08 -5.20
C SER A 19 -1.08 44.16 -4.63
N PHE A 20 -1.20 44.07 -3.31
CA PHE A 20 -2.24 43.31 -2.60
C PHE A 20 -3.52 44.13 -2.34
N GLY A 21 -4.65 43.64 -2.86
CA GLY A 21 -6.00 44.03 -2.46
C GLY A 21 -6.53 43.13 -1.34
N ARG A 22 -7.06 43.71 -0.27
CA ARG A 22 -7.65 43.02 0.89
C ARG A 22 -9.01 42.41 0.56
N MET A 23 -9.21 41.12 0.85
CA MET A 23 -10.54 40.56 1.13
C MET A 23 -10.53 39.76 2.43
N SER A 24 -11.52 40.06 3.27
CA SER A 24 -11.75 39.54 4.61
C SER A 24 -12.29 38.10 4.57
N ARG A 25 -11.74 37.19 5.38
CA ARG A 25 -12.36 35.91 5.77
C ARG A 25 -12.38 35.83 7.30
N ARG A 26 -13.60 35.73 7.88
CA ARG A 26 -13.87 35.43 9.30
C ARG A 26 -14.74 34.18 9.36
N ILE A 27 -14.26 33.10 9.98
CA ILE A 27 -15.01 31.97 10.58
C ILE A 27 -14.18 31.50 11.81
N PRO A 28 -14.80 31.04 12.93
CA PRO A 28 -14.29 31.31 14.27
C PRO A 28 -13.27 30.29 14.81
N ARG A 29 -12.36 30.80 15.65
CA ARG A 29 -11.40 30.03 16.45
C ARG A 29 -12.04 29.63 17.77
N ILE A 30 -12.02 28.34 18.10
CA ILE A 30 -12.22 27.86 19.48
C ILE A 30 -10.92 28.12 20.23
N MET A 31 -11.02 28.86 21.34
CA MET A 31 -9.90 29.20 22.20
C MET A 31 -9.61 28.07 23.18
N THR A 32 -8.35 27.63 23.27
CA THR A 32 -7.81 26.98 24.46
C THR A 32 -6.91 27.97 25.20
N VAL A 33 -7.28 28.24 26.44
CA VAL A 33 -6.66 29.19 27.36
C VAL A 33 -5.39 28.59 27.98
N ALA A 34 -4.40 29.45 28.24
CA ALA A 34 -3.20 29.14 29.01
C ALA A 34 -3.37 29.55 30.49
N GLY A 35 -2.86 28.75 31.41
CA GLY A 35 -2.62 29.10 32.82
C GLY A 35 -1.84 27.96 33.48
N LEU A 36 -0.57 28.12 33.82
CA LEU A 36 0.02 28.80 34.99
C LEU A 36 0.34 27.79 36.10
N ILE A 37 1.63 27.81 36.47
CA ILE A 37 2.30 27.01 37.51
C ILE A 37 1.99 27.61 38.88
N SER A 38 1.77 26.77 39.88
CA SER A 38 2.08 27.07 41.29
C SER A 38 2.40 25.79 42.05
N ASP A 39 3.53 25.80 42.75
CA ASP A 39 4.09 24.75 43.60
C ASP A 39 3.46 24.68 45.01
N ILE A 40 3.79 23.60 45.77
CA ILE A 40 3.80 23.40 47.26
C ILE A 40 2.45 22.94 47.87
N ASP A 41 2.29 21.92 48.74
CA ASP A 41 3.14 20.95 49.49
C ASP A 41 2.26 19.76 50.00
N ASP A 42 2.92 18.70 50.49
CA ASP A 42 2.44 17.40 51.01
C ASP A 42 1.42 17.41 52.18
N ASP A 43 0.43 16.48 52.20
CA ASP A 43 0.36 15.24 53.05
C ASP A 43 -1.05 14.55 52.98
N PRO A 44 -1.19 13.24 53.31
CA PRO A 44 -2.33 12.39 52.90
C PRO A 44 -3.33 12.05 54.03
N SER A 45 -4.63 11.97 53.71
CA SER A 45 -5.58 11.02 54.33
C SER A 45 -7.00 11.07 53.70
N GLU A 46 -7.46 9.89 53.29
CA GLU A 46 -8.84 9.34 53.30
C GLU A 46 -10.04 10.12 52.68
N SER A 47 -10.51 9.57 51.55
CA SER A 47 -11.91 9.13 51.26
C SER A 47 -13.08 10.08 51.56
N VAL A 48 -13.80 10.54 50.51
CA VAL A 48 -15.24 10.23 50.23
C VAL A 48 -15.56 10.49 48.75
N CYS A 49 -16.28 9.56 48.12
CA CYS A 49 -16.85 9.62 46.76
C CYS A 49 -17.70 10.87 46.46
N SER A 50 -17.56 11.42 45.24
CA SER A 50 -18.66 12.05 44.51
C SER A 50 -18.40 12.09 42.99
N ASP A 51 -19.32 11.44 42.27
CA ASP A 51 -19.75 11.47 40.87
C ASP A 51 -18.74 11.50 39.68
N PRO A 52 -18.90 10.57 38.71
CA PRO A 52 -18.17 10.60 37.45
C PRO A 52 -18.83 11.65 36.54
N SER A 53 -18.26 12.85 36.50
CA SER A 53 -18.56 13.80 35.44
C SER A 53 -17.98 13.28 34.12
N SER A 54 -18.82 12.57 33.37
CA SER A 54 -18.79 12.41 31.91
C SER A 54 -17.39 12.41 31.27
N SER A 55 -16.60 11.36 31.48
CA SER A 55 -15.58 11.01 30.49
C SER A 55 -16.32 10.48 29.27
N SER A 56 -16.52 11.30 28.24
CA SER A 56 -16.84 10.76 26.91
C SER A 56 -15.80 9.69 26.62
N ALA A 57 -16.22 8.44 26.42
CA ALA A 57 -15.31 7.37 26.02
C ALA A 57 -14.55 7.85 24.78
N GLN A 58 -13.26 8.15 24.94
CA GLN A 58 -12.46 8.74 23.90
C GLN A 58 -12.17 7.64 22.88
N ARG A 59 -12.92 7.67 21.77
CA ARG A 59 -12.76 6.71 20.67
C ARG A 59 -11.41 6.92 20.02
N ASP A 60 -10.67 5.83 19.84
CA ASP A 60 -9.43 5.86 19.07
C ASP A 60 -9.75 6.31 17.63
N ARG A 61 -8.87 7.09 17.01
CA ARG A 61 -9.07 7.60 15.65
C ARG A 61 -8.03 7.03 14.70
N LEU A 62 -8.51 6.55 13.56
CA LEU A 62 -7.68 5.99 12.48
C LEU A 62 -7.84 6.82 11.21
N ILE A 63 -6.73 7.32 10.68
CA ILE A 63 -6.65 8.01 9.41
C ILE A 63 -6.09 7.05 8.37
N ILE A 64 -6.95 6.60 7.45
CA ILE A 64 -6.58 5.75 6.32
C ILE A 64 -6.21 6.65 5.14
N VAL A 65 -5.00 6.51 4.63
CA VAL A 65 -4.47 7.34 3.55
C VAL A 65 -4.13 6.47 2.35
N ALA A 66 -4.74 6.78 1.21
CA ALA A 66 -4.46 6.09 -0.04
C ALA A 66 -4.59 7.03 -1.24
N ASN A 67 -4.09 6.61 -2.40
CA ASN A 67 -4.13 7.42 -3.62
C ASN A 67 -5.56 7.86 -3.99
N GLN A 68 -6.56 7.00 -3.78
CA GLN A 68 -7.96 7.28 -4.09
C GLN A 68 -8.84 7.10 -2.86
N LEU A 69 -9.83 7.99 -2.71
CA LEU A 69 -10.90 7.81 -1.73
C LEU A 69 -11.81 6.64 -2.14
N PRO A 70 -12.43 5.95 -1.17
CA PRO A 70 -13.48 4.96 -1.41
C PRO A 70 -14.82 5.62 -1.83
N ILE A 71 -14.78 6.63 -2.70
CA ILE A 71 -15.96 7.41 -3.13
C ILE A 71 -16.02 7.44 -4.65
N ARG A 72 -17.22 7.21 -5.19
CA ARG A 72 -17.56 7.52 -6.58
C ARG A 72 -18.26 8.87 -6.63
N ALA A 73 -17.72 9.78 -7.43
CA ALA A 73 -18.27 11.10 -7.66
C ALA A 73 -18.92 11.14 -9.05
N GLN A 74 -20.11 11.72 -9.15
CA GLN A 74 -20.79 11.96 -10.42
C GLN A 74 -21.36 13.38 -10.43
N ARG A 75 -21.24 14.08 -11.56
CA ARG A 75 -21.87 15.39 -11.73
C ARG A 75 -23.38 15.21 -11.90
N LYS A 76 -24.18 16.03 -11.22
CA LYS A 76 -25.65 15.95 -11.33
C LYS A 76 -26.09 16.25 -12.77
N THR A 77 -26.97 15.40 -13.31
CA THR A 77 -27.44 15.45 -14.71
C THR A 77 -28.71 16.27 -14.91
N ASP A 78 -29.34 16.73 -13.83
CA ASP A 78 -30.62 17.46 -13.80
C ASP A 78 -30.50 18.96 -14.11
N GLY A 79 -29.31 19.43 -14.51
CA GLY A 79 -29.02 20.85 -14.74
C GLY A 79 -28.78 21.65 -13.45
N SER A 80 -28.89 21.04 -12.27
CA SER A 80 -28.47 21.64 -11.00
C SER A 80 -26.94 21.63 -10.89
N LYS A 81 -26.38 22.68 -10.27
CA LYS A 81 -24.95 22.69 -9.91
C LYS A 81 -24.73 21.72 -8.75
N GLY A 82 -23.65 20.94 -8.82
CA GLY A 82 -23.20 20.10 -7.71
C GLY A 82 -22.87 18.66 -8.09
N TRP A 83 -22.47 17.91 -7.08
CA TRP A 83 -21.96 16.55 -7.18
C TRP A 83 -22.84 15.57 -6.39
N LEU A 84 -22.93 14.34 -6.88
CA LEU A 84 -23.47 13.19 -6.17
C LEU A 84 -22.28 12.31 -5.76
N PHE A 85 -22.23 11.97 -4.47
CA PHE A 85 -21.21 11.10 -3.92
C PHE A 85 -21.86 9.83 -3.38
N ILE A 86 -21.27 8.69 -3.70
CA ILE A 86 -21.66 7.39 -3.17
C ILE A 86 -20.41 6.62 -2.75
N TRP A 87 -20.54 5.77 -1.74
CA TRP A 87 -19.47 4.85 -1.36
C TRP A 87 -19.10 3.92 -2.52
N ASP A 88 -17.81 3.69 -2.72
CA ASP A 88 -17.32 2.64 -3.60
C ASP A 88 -17.26 1.34 -2.78
N GLU A 89 -18.37 0.59 -2.76
CA GLU A 89 -18.50 -0.68 -2.04
C GLU A 89 -17.40 -1.70 -2.41
N ASN A 90 -16.84 -1.59 -3.62
CA ASN A 90 -15.77 -2.48 -4.10
C ASN A 90 -14.37 -2.05 -3.61
N SER A 91 -14.27 -0.95 -2.86
CA SER A 91 -13.00 -0.45 -2.33
C SER A 91 -12.58 -1.27 -1.12
N LEU A 92 -11.40 -1.89 -1.21
CA LEU A 92 -10.73 -2.55 -0.08
C LEU A 92 -10.63 -1.64 1.16
N LEU A 93 -10.43 -0.35 0.93
CA LEU A 93 -10.29 0.64 2.02
C LEU A 93 -11.59 0.89 2.75
N LEU A 94 -12.74 0.75 2.09
CA LEU A 94 -14.03 0.81 2.77
C LEU A 94 -14.29 -0.50 3.53
N GLN A 95 -14.05 -1.62 2.86
CA GLN A 95 -14.29 -2.97 3.37
C GLN A 95 -13.49 -3.30 4.63
N LEU A 96 -12.31 -2.71 4.80
CA LEU A 96 -11.51 -2.95 6.00
C LEU A 96 -12.15 -2.35 7.26
N LYS A 97 -13.03 -1.34 7.13
CA LYS A 97 -13.75 -0.71 8.24
C LYS A 97 -14.55 -1.72 9.06
N ASP A 98 -15.21 -2.65 8.38
CA ASP A 98 -16.03 -3.69 9.00
C ASP A 98 -15.20 -4.63 9.89
N GLY A 99 -13.89 -4.72 9.63
CA GLY A 99 -12.95 -5.40 10.52
C GLY A 99 -12.64 -4.64 11.81
N ILE A 100 -12.61 -3.32 11.75
CA ILE A 100 -12.09 -2.45 12.83
C ILE A 100 -13.10 -2.30 13.97
N GLY A 101 -14.39 -2.56 13.71
CA GLY A 101 -15.48 -2.42 14.69
C GLY A 101 -16.00 -0.99 14.73
N ASP A 102 -17.27 -0.80 14.38
CA ASP A 102 -17.89 0.52 14.21
C ASP A 102 -18.01 1.34 15.51
N ASP A 103 -17.94 0.69 16.68
CA ASP A 103 -18.21 1.34 17.97
C ASP A 103 -16.97 1.88 18.68
N ASP A 104 -15.76 1.38 18.34
CA ASP A 104 -14.53 1.63 19.10
C ASP A 104 -13.58 2.63 18.41
N ILE A 105 -13.57 2.69 17.07
CA ILE A 105 -12.61 3.50 16.30
C ILE A 105 -13.32 4.38 15.25
N GLU A 106 -13.11 5.69 15.31
CA GLU A 106 -13.55 6.60 14.24
C GLU A 106 -12.53 6.56 13.09
N VAL A 107 -13.02 6.27 11.88
CA VAL A 107 -12.20 6.17 10.67
C VAL A 107 -12.37 7.39 9.78
N ILE A 108 -11.26 8.02 9.38
CA ILE A 108 -11.20 9.13 8.44
C ILE A 108 -10.38 8.70 7.22
N TYR A 109 -10.88 8.99 6.02
CA TYR A 109 -10.21 8.66 4.77
C TYR A 109 -9.57 9.89 4.14
N VAL A 110 -8.33 9.77 3.66
CA VAL A 110 -7.64 10.82 2.91
C VAL A 110 -7.19 10.28 1.56
N GLY A 111 -7.58 10.94 0.47
CA GLY A 111 -7.30 10.47 -0.90
C GLY A 111 -7.78 11.41 -1.99
N CYS A 112 -7.42 11.13 -3.25
CA CYS A 112 -7.96 11.85 -4.41
C CYS A 112 -9.34 11.30 -4.80
N LEU A 113 -10.18 12.14 -5.40
CA LEU A 113 -11.32 11.69 -6.18
C LEU A 113 -10.86 11.25 -7.57
N LYS A 114 -11.65 10.39 -8.23
CA LYS A 114 -11.38 9.97 -9.63
C LYS A 114 -11.66 11.10 -10.62
N GLU A 115 -12.63 11.96 -10.30
CA GLU A 115 -13.05 13.11 -11.11
C GLU A 115 -12.24 14.36 -10.75
N ASP A 116 -11.99 15.22 -11.75
CA ASP A 116 -11.36 16.52 -11.55
C ASP A 116 -12.41 17.54 -11.07
N ILE A 117 -12.15 18.15 -9.91
CA ILE A 117 -13.05 19.11 -9.27
C ILE A 117 -12.49 20.51 -9.46
N HIS A 118 -13.28 21.38 -10.11
CA HIS A 118 -12.88 22.75 -10.39
C HIS A 118 -12.58 23.51 -9.08
N PRO A 119 -11.52 24.33 -8.99
CA PRO A 119 -11.11 25.02 -7.75
C PRO A 119 -12.23 25.76 -7.00
N ASN A 120 -13.17 26.37 -7.73
CA ASN A 120 -14.30 27.09 -7.15
C ASN A 120 -15.33 26.18 -6.42
N GLU A 121 -15.33 24.88 -6.70
CA GLU A 121 -16.24 23.89 -6.10
C GLU A 121 -15.56 23.08 -4.97
N GLN A 122 -14.23 23.21 -4.81
CA GLN A 122 -13.44 22.35 -3.90
C GLN A 122 -13.79 22.53 -2.42
N ASP A 123 -14.10 23.76 -1.97
CA ASP A 123 -14.47 24.03 -0.58
C ASP A 123 -15.80 23.34 -0.23
N GLU A 124 -16.80 23.45 -1.11
CA GLU A 124 -18.11 22.81 -0.95
C GLU A 124 -17.99 21.28 -0.97
N VAL A 125 -17.25 20.72 -1.95
CA VAL A 125 -17.02 19.28 -2.03
C VAL A 125 -16.29 18.76 -0.78
N SER A 126 -15.30 19.48 -0.28
CA SER A 126 -14.57 19.09 0.94
C SER A 126 -15.49 19.02 2.16
N GLN A 127 -16.38 20.00 2.29
CA GLN A 127 -17.34 20.03 3.40
C GLN A 127 -18.32 18.85 3.33
N ILE A 128 -18.90 18.61 2.16
CA ILE A 128 -19.85 17.49 1.95
C ILE A 128 -19.17 16.14 2.27
N LEU A 129 -17.96 15.93 1.75
CA LEU A 129 -17.22 14.68 1.95
C LEU A 129 -16.80 14.46 3.41
N LEU A 130 -16.41 15.52 4.12
CA LEU A 130 -16.03 15.41 5.51
C LEU A 130 -17.25 15.13 6.41
N GLU A 131 -18.34 15.87 6.22
CA GLU A 131 -19.55 15.76 7.05
C GLU A 131 -20.31 14.46 6.80
N SER A 132 -20.48 14.07 5.53
CA SER A 132 -21.32 12.92 5.16
C SER A 132 -20.54 11.60 5.09
N PHE A 133 -19.25 11.65 4.77
CA PHE A 133 -18.44 10.46 4.49
C PHE A 133 -17.15 10.38 5.32
N LYS A 134 -16.85 11.33 6.21
CA LYS A 134 -15.56 11.37 6.94
C LYS A 134 -14.35 11.27 6.00
N CYS A 135 -14.48 11.84 4.80
CA CYS A 135 -13.48 11.82 3.75
C CYS A 135 -12.87 13.21 3.57
N VAL A 136 -11.54 13.28 3.54
CA VAL A 136 -10.76 14.49 3.25
C VAL A 136 -10.21 14.37 1.83
N PRO A 137 -10.79 15.10 0.85
CA PRO A 137 -10.31 15.04 -0.52
C PRO A 137 -8.95 15.73 -0.67
N THR A 138 -8.07 15.09 -1.42
CA THR A 138 -6.78 15.65 -1.84
C THR A 138 -6.87 16.06 -3.30
N PHE A 139 -7.14 17.34 -3.54
CA PHE A 139 -7.15 17.89 -4.90
C PHE A 139 -5.74 18.08 -5.41
N VAL A 140 -5.45 17.47 -6.56
CA VAL A 140 -4.15 17.57 -7.24
C VAL A 140 -4.40 18.15 -8.63
N PRO A 141 -3.69 19.22 -9.05
CA PRO A 141 -3.83 19.77 -10.38
C PRO A 141 -3.65 18.69 -11.47
N PRO A 142 -4.46 18.66 -12.55
CA PRO A 142 -4.47 17.57 -13.53
C PRO A 142 -3.10 17.26 -14.15
N ASP A 143 -2.30 18.28 -14.49
CA ASP A 143 -0.93 18.09 -15.00
C ASP A 143 -0.02 17.42 -13.96
N LEU A 144 -0.09 17.89 -12.71
CA LEU A 144 0.70 17.33 -11.62
C LEU A 144 0.28 15.89 -11.33
N PHE A 145 -1.02 15.60 -11.33
CA PHE A 145 -1.56 14.26 -11.16
C PHE A 145 -1.11 13.33 -12.29
N SER A 146 -1.14 13.80 -13.55
CA SER A 146 -0.67 13.02 -14.70
C SER A 146 0.81 12.63 -14.56
N ARG A 147 1.68 13.59 -14.23
CA ARG A 147 3.12 13.32 -14.03
C ARG A 147 3.40 12.42 -12.83
N TYR A 148 2.64 12.57 -11.75
CA TYR A 148 2.75 11.73 -10.56
C TYR A 148 2.23 10.30 -10.82
N TYR A 149 0.97 10.15 -11.22
CA TYR A 149 0.28 8.87 -11.28
C TYR A 149 0.60 8.13 -12.58
N HIS A 150 0.34 8.73 -13.74
CA HIS A 150 0.62 8.07 -15.02
C HIS A 150 2.11 8.03 -15.32
N GLY A 151 2.85 9.09 -15.00
CA GLY A 151 4.30 9.15 -15.15
C GLY A 151 5.04 8.30 -14.11
N PHE A 152 5.24 8.84 -12.91
CA PHE A 152 6.13 8.19 -11.93
C PHE A 152 5.59 6.85 -11.41
N CYS A 153 4.33 6.80 -10.96
CA CYS A 153 3.76 5.59 -10.37
C CYS A 153 3.59 4.48 -11.41
N LYS A 154 2.97 4.76 -12.57
CA LYS A 154 2.64 3.73 -13.57
C LYS A 154 3.72 3.45 -14.61
N GLN A 155 4.59 4.41 -14.96
CA GLN A 155 5.67 4.14 -15.91
C GLN A 155 7.01 3.81 -15.24
N GLN A 156 7.25 4.16 -13.96
CA GLN A 156 8.53 3.86 -13.30
C GLN A 156 8.40 2.88 -12.13
N LEU A 157 7.58 3.18 -11.12
CA LEU A 157 7.47 2.31 -9.93
C LEU A 157 6.80 0.98 -10.25
N TRP A 158 5.64 1.00 -10.94
CA TRP A 158 4.87 -0.19 -11.24
C TRP A 158 5.67 -1.22 -12.06
N PRO A 159 6.32 -0.86 -13.18
CA PRO A 159 7.11 -1.82 -13.94
C PRO A 159 8.29 -2.36 -13.14
N LEU A 160 9.01 -1.50 -12.42
CA LEU A 160 10.15 -1.91 -11.60
C LEU A 160 9.75 -2.90 -10.49
N PHE A 161 8.64 -2.65 -9.80
CA PHE A 161 8.15 -3.53 -8.73
C PHE A 161 7.65 -4.87 -9.28
N HIS A 162 7.27 -4.91 -10.56
CA HIS A 162 6.91 -6.12 -11.29
C HIS A 162 8.05 -6.67 -12.16
N TYR A 163 9.30 -6.36 -11.81
CA TYR A 163 10.52 -6.94 -12.40
C TYR A 163 10.77 -6.60 -13.87
N MET A 164 10.12 -5.56 -14.39
CA MET A 164 10.45 -4.98 -15.68
C MET A 164 11.54 -3.91 -15.51
N LEU A 165 12.71 -4.18 -16.08
CA LEU A 165 13.82 -3.24 -16.06
C LEU A 165 13.67 -2.18 -17.16
N PRO A 166 14.10 -0.93 -16.91
CA PRO A 166 14.07 0.15 -17.88
C PRO A 166 15.19 0.01 -18.93
N LEU A 167 15.15 -1.05 -19.74
CA LEU A 167 16.21 -1.38 -20.70
C LEU A 167 16.17 -0.48 -21.95
N SER A 168 14.99 0.03 -22.30
CA SER A 168 14.82 0.95 -23.43
C SER A 168 13.85 2.09 -23.04
N PRO A 169 13.77 3.17 -23.83
CA PRO A 169 12.74 4.19 -23.62
C PRO A 169 11.31 3.63 -23.65
N ASP A 170 11.09 2.59 -24.44
CA ASP A 170 9.79 1.92 -24.60
C ASP A 170 9.51 0.90 -23.48
N LEU A 171 10.54 0.21 -22.96
CA LEU A 171 10.40 -0.78 -21.89
C LEU A 171 10.77 -0.17 -20.55
N GLY A 172 9.78 0.18 -19.73
CA GLY A 172 9.97 0.63 -18.34
C GLY A 172 10.46 2.07 -18.15
N GLY A 173 10.79 2.80 -19.23
CA GLY A 173 11.09 4.23 -19.24
C GLY A 173 12.37 4.63 -18.48
N ARG A 174 13.16 5.56 -19.03
CA ARG A 174 14.32 6.10 -18.30
C ARG A 174 13.86 6.90 -17.07
N PHE A 175 14.66 6.87 -16.01
CA PHE A 175 14.40 7.68 -14.82
C PHE A 175 14.25 9.16 -15.18
N ASN A 176 13.22 9.79 -14.64
CA ASN A 176 12.89 11.17 -14.95
C ASN A 176 12.72 11.96 -13.65
N ARG A 177 13.65 12.90 -13.45
CA ARG A 177 13.69 13.72 -12.23
C ARG A 177 12.46 14.62 -12.07
N SER A 178 11.84 15.08 -13.15
CA SER A 178 10.64 15.92 -13.06
C SER A 178 9.41 15.11 -12.60
N LEU A 179 9.32 13.84 -13.00
CA LEU A 179 8.29 12.91 -12.52
C LEU A 179 8.50 12.59 -11.03
N TRP A 180 9.75 12.39 -10.61
CA TRP A 180 10.08 12.24 -9.19
C TRP A 180 9.69 13.48 -8.38
N GLN A 181 9.99 14.69 -8.86
CA GLN A 181 9.58 15.93 -8.20
C GLN A 181 8.06 16.04 -8.09
N ALA A 182 7.32 15.64 -9.14
CA ALA A 182 5.86 15.57 -9.09
C ALA A 182 5.38 14.60 -8.01
N TYR A 183 5.98 13.42 -7.93
CA TYR A 183 5.67 12.42 -6.89
C TYR A 183 5.87 12.93 -5.47
N VAL A 184 7.02 13.57 -5.20
CA VAL A 184 7.32 14.18 -3.90
C VAL A 184 6.35 15.33 -3.60
N SER A 185 5.98 16.13 -4.62
CA SER A 185 5.06 17.25 -4.47
C SER A 185 3.65 16.78 -4.11
N VAL A 186 3.14 15.75 -4.78
CA VAL A 186 1.83 15.16 -4.45
C VAL A 186 1.84 14.56 -3.05
N ASN A 187 2.86 13.79 -2.68
CA ASN A 187 2.99 13.25 -1.32
C ASN A 187 3.02 14.35 -0.24
N LYS A 188 3.60 15.52 -0.55
CA LYS A 188 3.55 16.69 0.33
C LYS A 188 2.14 17.26 0.45
N ILE A 189 1.38 17.38 -0.65
CA ILE A 189 -0.02 17.82 -0.62
C ILE A 189 -0.87 16.86 0.25
N PHE A 190 -0.65 15.56 0.12
CA PHE A 190 -1.27 14.56 1.00
C PHE A 190 -0.93 14.79 2.48
N ALA A 191 0.34 15.04 2.79
CA ALA A 191 0.76 15.36 4.16
C ALA A 191 0.07 16.63 4.68
N ASP A 192 -0.05 17.66 3.84
CA ASP A 192 -0.73 18.91 4.19
C ASP A 192 -2.22 18.67 4.52
N ARG A 193 -2.91 17.80 3.78
CA ARG A 193 -4.30 17.41 4.07
C ARG A 193 -4.48 16.61 5.35
N ILE A 194 -3.55 15.71 5.65
CA ILE A 194 -3.58 14.96 6.92
C ILE A 194 -3.37 15.91 8.11
N MET A 195 -2.47 16.89 7.98
CA MET A 195 -2.20 17.90 9.01
C MET A 195 -3.42 18.76 9.36
N GLU A 196 -4.43 18.86 8.49
CA GLU A 196 -5.67 19.59 8.75
C GLU A 196 -6.59 18.88 9.76
N VAL A 197 -6.48 17.55 9.92
CA VAL A 197 -7.45 16.74 10.66
C VAL A 197 -6.85 15.85 11.76
N ILE A 198 -5.54 15.67 11.77
CA ILE A 198 -4.83 14.76 12.69
C ILE A 198 -4.68 15.35 14.10
N ASN A 199 -4.97 14.54 15.12
CA ASN A 199 -4.44 14.69 16.46
C ASN A 199 -3.16 13.84 16.59
N PRO A 200 -1.96 14.44 16.55
CA PRO A 200 -0.69 13.70 16.42
C PRO A 200 -0.29 12.88 17.65
N GLU A 201 -0.91 13.10 18.80
CA GLU A 201 -0.62 12.36 20.05
C GLU A 201 -1.44 11.07 20.15
N GLU A 202 -2.63 11.06 19.55
CA GLU A 202 -3.62 9.99 19.73
C GLU A 202 -3.85 9.19 18.45
N ASP A 203 -4.00 9.87 17.31
CA ASP A 203 -4.45 9.26 16.06
C ASP A 203 -3.41 8.29 15.48
N PHE A 204 -3.92 7.21 14.90
CA PHE A 204 -3.16 6.32 14.03
C PHE A 204 -3.27 6.79 12.59
N VAL A 205 -2.16 6.79 11.84
CA VAL A 205 -2.19 7.00 10.39
C VAL A 205 -1.73 5.72 9.71
N TRP A 206 -2.57 5.19 8.83
CA TRP A 206 -2.27 4.02 8.03
C TRP A 206 -2.19 4.38 6.55
N VAL A 207 -0.97 4.39 6.01
CA VAL A 207 -0.66 4.74 4.63
C VAL A 207 -0.65 3.50 3.74
N HIS A 208 -1.31 3.58 2.60
CA HIS A 208 -1.44 2.47 1.66
C HIS A 208 -0.70 2.72 0.34
N ASP A 209 0.11 1.73 -0.02
CA ASP A 209 0.65 1.44 -1.34
C ASP A 209 1.78 2.33 -1.88
N TYR A 210 2.37 1.91 -3.01
CA TYR A 210 3.57 2.52 -3.62
C TYR A 210 3.40 3.98 -4.06
N HIS A 211 2.16 4.46 -4.14
CA HIS A 211 1.80 5.83 -4.46
C HIS A 211 2.29 6.84 -3.40
N LEU A 212 2.37 6.40 -2.14
CA LEU A 212 2.57 7.27 -0.98
C LEU A 212 3.79 6.89 -0.12
N MET A 213 4.83 6.32 -0.71
CA MET A 213 6.00 5.79 0.02
C MET A 213 6.83 6.87 0.72
N VAL A 214 6.77 8.12 0.26
CA VAL A 214 7.52 9.23 0.90
C VAL A 214 6.70 10.00 1.93
N LEU A 215 5.38 9.78 1.98
CA LEU A 215 4.46 10.41 2.92
C LEU A 215 4.89 10.27 4.40
N PRO A 216 5.36 9.09 4.88
CA PRO A 216 5.75 8.94 6.29
C PRO A 216 6.83 9.93 6.73
N THR A 217 7.74 10.32 5.83
CA THR A 217 8.80 11.31 6.13
C THR A 217 8.21 12.69 6.42
N PHE A 218 7.21 13.12 5.64
CA PHE A 218 6.60 14.43 5.83
C PHE A 218 5.84 14.52 7.15
N LEU A 219 5.09 13.48 7.50
CA LEU A 219 4.37 13.40 8.77
C LEU A 219 5.33 13.35 9.96
N ARG A 220 6.33 12.46 9.90
CA ARG A 220 7.30 12.29 10.99
C ARG A 220 8.15 13.55 11.21
N LYS A 221 8.45 14.32 10.16
CA LYS A 221 9.14 15.61 10.26
C LYS A 221 8.36 16.66 11.03
N ARG A 222 7.04 16.59 10.99
CA ARG A 222 6.14 17.51 11.72
C ARG A 222 5.84 17.00 13.12
N PHE A 223 5.65 15.70 13.24
CA PHE A 223 5.28 15.02 14.47
C PHE A 223 6.20 13.82 14.69
N ASN A 224 7.28 14.00 15.47
CA ASN A 224 8.28 12.94 15.66
C ASN A 224 7.70 11.64 16.30
N ARG A 225 6.54 11.73 16.96
CA ARG A 225 5.86 10.64 17.68
C ARG A 225 4.53 10.22 17.05
N VAL A 226 4.21 10.65 15.83
CA VAL A 226 2.97 10.22 15.15
C VAL A 226 2.95 8.70 14.99
N LYS A 227 1.82 8.03 15.23
CA LYS A 227 1.69 6.58 15.11
C LYS A 227 1.48 6.20 13.64
N LEU A 228 2.51 5.67 12.97
CA LEU A 228 2.50 5.46 11.52
C LEU A 228 2.60 3.99 11.11
N GLY A 229 1.57 3.49 10.42
CA GLY A 229 1.61 2.25 9.66
C GLY A 229 1.75 2.51 8.16
N PHE A 230 2.47 1.64 7.45
CA PHE A 230 2.51 1.60 6.00
C PHE A 230 2.23 0.17 5.52
N PHE A 231 1.42 -0.01 4.48
CA PHE A 231 1.20 -1.32 3.86
C PHE A 231 1.43 -1.26 2.36
N LEU A 232 2.30 -2.12 1.82
CA LEU A 232 2.55 -2.23 0.39
C LEU A 232 1.68 -3.32 -0.24
N HIS A 233 0.83 -2.95 -1.20
CA HIS A 233 -0.05 -3.90 -1.89
C HIS A 233 0.58 -4.48 -3.16
N SER A 234 1.52 -3.76 -3.76
CA SER A 234 2.37 -4.24 -4.86
C SER A 234 3.45 -5.22 -4.37
N PRO A 235 4.06 -6.05 -5.24
CA PRO A 235 5.29 -6.76 -4.88
C PRO A 235 6.40 -5.80 -4.46
N PHE A 236 7.34 -6.29 -3.65
CA PHE A 236 8.61 -5.60 -3.43
C PHE A 236 9.72 -6.34 -4.20
N PRO A 237 10.46 -5.66 -5.10
CA PRO A 237 11.42 -6.32 -5.97
C PRO A 237 12.70 -6.70 -5.22
N SER A 238 13.42 -7.70 -5.73
CA SER A 238 14.72 -8.10 -5.19
C SER A 238 15.73 -6.95 -5.22
N SER A 239 16.77 -7.02 -4.40
CA SER A 239 17.78 -5.96 -4.31
C SER A 239 18.54 -5.71 -5.62
N GLU A 240 18.66 -6.71 -6.49
CA GLU A 240 19.29 -6.57 -7.81
C GLU A 240 18.44 -5.75 -8.79
N ILE A 241 17.11 -5.84 -8.68
CA ILE A 241 16.18 -5.04 -9.47
C ILE A 241 16.02 -3.66 -8.82
N TYR A 242 15.79 -3.61 -7.51
CA TYR A 242 15.54 -2.37 -6.78
C TYR A 242 16.71 -1.38 -6.88
N LYS A 243 17.97 -1.86 -6.94
CA LYS A 243 19.15 -0.99 -7.04
C LYS A 243 19.24 -0.19 -8.34
N THR A 244 18.48 -0.56 -9.37
CA THR A 244 18.44 0.21 -10.63
C THR A 244 17.69 1.53 -10.47
N LEU A 245 16.88 1.67 -9.42
CA LEU A 245 16.18 2.91 -9.10
C LEU A 245 17.17 3.97 -8.58
N PRO A 246 17.27 5.16 -9.21
CA PRO A 246 18.22 6.18 -8.78
C PRO A 246 17.91 6.76 -7.38
N ILE A 247 16.64 6.77 -6.98
CA ILE A 247 16.13 7.32 -5.70
C ILE A 247 15.84 6.24 -4.64
N ARG A 248 16.48 5.07 -4.79
CA ARG A 248 16.29 3.88 -3.95
C ARG A 248 16.49 4.15 -2.46
N GLU A 249 17.51 4.93 -2.08
CA GLU A 249 17.77 5.19 -0.67
C GLU A 249 16.72 6.11 -0.07
N GLU A 250 16.28 7.13 -0.81
CA GLU A 250 15.26 8.06 -0.36
C GLU A 250 13.94 7.34 -0.08
N LEU A 251 13.53 6.39 -0.93
CA LEU A 251 12.33 5.60 -0.68
C LEU A 251 12.47 4.67 0.54
N LEU A 252 13.57 3.94 0.67
CA LEU A 252 13.78 3.07 1.82
C LEU A 252 13.79 3.88 3.13
N ARG A 253 14.56 4.97 3.18
CA ARG A 253 14.61 5.86 4.35
C ARG A 253 13.25 6.47 4.66
N ALA A 254 12.46 6.77 3.63
CA ALA A 254 11.14 7.29 3.84
C ALA A 254 10.17 6.27 4.43
N LEU A 255 10.20 5.02 3.97
CA LEU A 255 9.43 3.93 4.58
C LEU A 255 9.87 3.64 6.02
N LEU A 256 11.16 3.73 6.31
CA LEU A 256 11.71 3.56 7.68
C LEU A 256 11.31 4.69 8.64
N ASN A 257 10.64 5.75 8.16
CA ASN A 257 9.95 6.70 9.02
C ASN A 257 8.58 6.17 9.48
N SER A 258 8.15 4.95 9.13
CA SER A 258 6.99 4.27 9.71
C SER A 258 7.35 3.49 10.98
N ASP A 259 6.36 3.15 11.80
CA ASP A 259 6.52 2.26 12.96
C ASP A 259 6.28 0.80 12.55
N LEU A 260 5.24 0.55 11.73
CA LEU A 260 4.93 -0.77 11.18
C LEU A 260 4.90 -0.73 9.65
N ILE A 261 5.58 -1.67 8.99
CA ILE A 261 5.57 -1.84 7.53
C ILE A 261 5.00 -3.22 7.20
N GLY A 262 3.91 -3.27 6.44
CA GLY A 262 3.21 -4.47 6.03
C GLY A 262 3.50 -4.89 4.58
N PHE A 263 3.64 -6.20 4.37
CA PHE A 263 3.74 -6.83 3.06
C PHE A 263 2.80 -8.04 2.97
N HIS A 264 2.39 -8.41 1.76
CA HIS A 264 1.54 -9.57 1.55
C HIS A 264 2.24 -10.92 1.79
N THR A 265 3.48 -11.07 1.35
CA THR A 265 4.22 -12.33 1.43
C THR A 265 5.56 -12.17 2.13
N PHE A 266 6.10 -13.27 2.65
CA PHE A 266 7.42 -13.29 3.23
C PHE A 266 8.51 -12.91 2.22
N ASP A 267 8.35 -13.28 0.95
CA ASP A 267 9.32 -12.90 -0.09
C ASP A 267 9.42 -11.39 -0.29
N TYR A 268 8.30 -10.68 -0.31
CA TYR A 268 8.30 -9.22 -0.45
C TYR A 268 8.96 -8.55 0.76
N ALA A 269 8.63 -9.00 1.97
CA ALA A 269 9.28 -8.53 3.19
C ALA A 269 10.80 -8.82 3.19
N ARG A 270 11.20 -10.04 2.81
CA ARG A 270 12.60 -10.45 2.71
C ARG A 270 13.38 -9.61 1.70
N HIS A 271 12.78 -9.27 0.57
CA HIS A 271 13.40 -8.38 -0.41
C HIS A 271 13.58 -6.96 0.12
N PHE A 272 12.60 -6.41 0.83
CA PHE A 272 12.72 -5.12 1.50
C PHE A 272 13.86 -5.12 2.54
N LEU A 273 13.91 -6.14 3.40
CA LEU A 273 14.97 -6.32 4.40
C LEU A 273 16.35 -6.41 3.74
N SER A 274 16.47 -7.17 2.65
CA SER A 274 17.70 -7.28 1.86
C SER A 274 18.13 -5.94 1.28
N CYS A 275 17.20 -5.12 0.80
CA CYS A 275 17.50 -3.78 0.31
C CYS A 275 17.98 -2.85 1.43
N CYS A 276 17.32 -2.89 2.60
CA CYS A 276 17.75 -2.12 3.77
C CYS A 276 19.17 -2.52 4.22
N SER A 277 19.48 -3.82 4.24
CA SER A 277 20.81 -4.30 4.60
C SER A 277 21.87 -3.87 3.59
N ARG A 278 21.65 -4.12 2.30
CA ARG A 278 22.66 -3.89 1.26
C ARG A 278 22.88 -2.41 0.93
N MET A 279 21.85 -1.57 1.08
CA MET A 279 21.93 -0.15 0.70
C MET A 279 22.12 0.78 1.89
N LEU A 280 21.63 0.41 3.08
CA LEU A 280 21.66 1.26 4.26
C LEU A 280 22.51 0.68 5.40
N GLY A 281 23.08 -0.52 5.23
CA GLY A 281 23.89 -1.19 6.26
C GLY A 281 23.09 -1.67 7.47
N LEU A 282 21.76 -1.77 7.35
CA LEU A 282 20.89 -2.09 8.48
C LEU A 282 20.80 -3.60 8.71
N THR A 283 20.79 -4.00 9.98
CA THR A 283 20.52 -5.37 10.40
C THR A 283 19.09 -5.47 10.93
N TYR A 284 18.43 -6.59 10.64
CA TYR A 284 17.14 -6.91 11.25
C TYR A 284 17.29 -8.09 12.20
N GLU A 285 16.46 -8.12 13.22
CA GLU A 285 16.31 -9.27 14.10
C GLU A 285 14.99 -9.98 13.82
N SER A 286 15.01 -11.31 13.89
CA SER A 286 13.79 -12.12 13.92
C SER A 286 13.74 -12.90 15.22
N LYS A 287 12.77 -12.59 16.08
CA LYS A 287 12.58 -13.23 17.40
C LYS A 287 11.12 -13.61 17.57
N ARG A 288 10.84 -14.90 17.82
CA ARG A 288 9.48 -15.43 18.09
C ARG A 288 8.43 -15.02 17.05
N GLY A 289 8.79 -15.01 15.76
CA GLY A 289 7.89 -14.63 14.66
C GLY A 289 7.73 -13.12 14.45
N TYR A 290 8.35 -12.28 15.28
CA TYR A 290 8.45 -10.84 15.07
C TYR A 290 9.71 -10.50 14.28
N ILE A 291 9.61 -9.58 13.33
CA ILE A 291 10.74 -9.06 12.54
C ILE A 291 10.83 -7.56 12.81
N GLY A 292 11.99 -7.11 13.29
CA GLY A 292 12.25 -5.69 13.58
C GLY A 292 13.57 -5.22 13.01
N LEU A 293 13.58 -4.01 12.47
CA LEU A 293 14.79 -3.29 12.04
C LEU A 293 15.11 -2.20 13.06
N GLU A 294 16.34 -2.18 13.57
CA GLU A 294 16.82 -1.04 14.36
C GLU A 294 17.17 0.10 13.40
N TYR A 295 16.60 1.28 13.66
CA TYR A 295 16.82 2.48 12.86
C TYR A 295 16.91 3.72 13.76
N TYR A 296 18.13 4.07 14.16
CA TYR A 296 18.45 5.24 14.99
C TYR A 296 17.74 5.23 16.35
N GLY A 297 17.81 4.11 17.06
CA GLY A 297 17.21 3.85 18.36
C GLY A 297 15.70 3.54 18.32
N ARG A 298 15.11 3.48 17.12
CA ARG A 298 13.73 3.05 16.91
C ARG A 298 13.69 1.62 16.38
N THR A 299 12.70 0.85 16.79
CA THR A 299 12.39 -0.43 16.13
C THR A 299 11.31 -0.23 15.07
N VAL A 300 11.64 -0.48 13.81
CA VAL A 300 10.67 -0.53 12.71
C VAL A 300 10.22 -1.98 12.54
N SER A 301 8.96 -2.25 12.88
CA SER A 301 8.35 -3.57 12.81
C SER A 301 7.99 -3.93 11.36
N ILE A 302 8.23 -5.18 10.96
CA ILE A 302 7.79 -5.72 9.67
C ILE A 302 6.70 -6.77 9.89
N LYS A 303 5.54 -6.56 9.25
CA LYS A 303 4.40 -7.48 9.27
C LYS A 303 4.23 -8.14 7.92
N ILE A 304 4.00 -9.44 7.93
CA ILE A 304 3.61 -10.21 6.74
C ILE A 304 2.17 -10.64 6.95
N LEU A 305 1.28 -10.18 6.07
CA LEU A 305 -0.15 -10.43 6.21
C LEU A 305 -0.83 -10.32 4.84
N PRO A 306 -1.20 -11.45 4.21
CA PRO A 306 -2.04 -11.46 3.02
C PRO A 306 -3.35 -10.74 3.29
N VAL A 307 -3.79 -9.86 2.39
CA VAL A 307 -5.12 -9.26 2.50
C VAL A 307 -6.17 -10.25 1.97
N GLY A 308 -7.31 -10.31 2.65
CA GLY A 308 -8.45 -11.13 2.29
C GLY A 308 -9.51 -10.38 1.47
N ILE A 309 -10.64 -11.04 1.27
CA ILE A 309 -11.85 -10.48 0.65
C ILE A 309 -12.90 -10.15 1.71
N HIS A 310 -13.91 -9.39 1.33
CA HIS A 310 -15.03 -9.06 2.21
C HIS A 310 -16.17 -10.10 2.09
N MET A 311 -16.30 -10.97 3.09
CA MET A 311 -17.26 -12.08 3.08
C MET A 311 -18.73 -11.61 3.02
N GLY A 312 -19.11 -10.62 3.83
CA GLY A 312 -20.51 -10.15 3.90
C GLY A 312 -21.02 -9.56 2.57
N GLN A 313 -20.22 -8.70 1.94
CA GLN A 313 -20.47 -8.17 0.60
C GLN A 313 -20.61 -9.27 -0.47
N LEU A 314 -19.73 -10.27 -0.51
CA LEU A 314 -19.85 -11.34 -1.50
C LEU A 314 -21.13 -12.15 -1.28
N GLN A 315 -21.47 -12.45 -0.04
CA GLN A 315 -22.72 -13.13 0.31
C GLN A 315 -23.96 -12.31 -0.07
N SER A 316 -23.93 -10.99 0.13
CA SER A 316 -25.04 -10.11 -0.25
C SER A 316 -25.23 -10.08 -1.77
N VAL A 317 -24.14 -10.00 -2.54
CA VAL A 317 -24.17 -9.99 -4.00
C VAL A 317 -24.60 -11.33 -4.57
N LEU A 318 -24.12 -12.45 -4.01
CA LEU A 318 -24.57 -13.80 -4.39
C LEU A 318 -26.08 -14.00 -4.17
N SER A 319 -26.71 -13.23 -3.29
CA SER A 319 -28.13 -13.33 -2.94
C SER A 319 -29.04 -12.41 -3.74
N LEU A 320 -28.48 -11.60 -4.66
CA LEU A 320 -29.23 -10.65 -5.48
C LEU A 320 -29.98 -11.38 -6.61
N PRO A 321 -31.25 -10.98 -6.90
CA PRO A 321 -32.00 -11.54 -8.02
C PRO A 321 -31.28 -11.41 -9.37
N GLY A 322 -30.60 -10.27 -9.60
CA GLY A 322 -29.82 -10.06 -10.82
C GLY A 322 -28.63 -11.01 -10.98
N THR A 323 -28.09 -11.54 -9.88
CA THR A 323 -27.06 -12.60 -9.93
C THR A 323 -27.69 -13.91 -10.37
N GLU A 324 -28.84 -14.29 -9.79
CA GLU A 324 -29.57 -15.51 -10.15
C GLU A 324 -29.99 -15.53 -11.62
N GLU A 325 -30.56 -14.42 -12.12
CA GLU A 325 -30.94 -14.24 -13.52
C GLU A 325 -29.74 -14.39 -14.46
N LYS A 326 -28.59 -13.77 -14.11
CA LYS A 326 -27.40 -13.85 -14.93
C LYS A 326 -26.78 -15.25 -14.91
N VAL A 327 -26.80 -15.95 -13.77
CA VAL A 327 -26.37 -17.35 -13.70
C VAL A 327 -27.23 -18.22 -14.62
N ALA A 328 -28.56 -18.08 -14.57
CA ALA A 328 -29.46 -18.84 -15.45
C ALA A 328 -29.28 -18.51 -16.94
N GLU A 329 -28.91 -17.28 -17.29
CA GLU A 329 -28.50 -16.90 -18.65
C GLU A 329 -27.22 -17.63 -19.08
N LEU A 330 -26.18 -17.60 -18.25
CA LEU A 330 -24.90 -18.23 -18.55
C LEU A 330 -25.00 -19.76 -18.63
N LEU A 331 -25.83 -20.41 -17.79
CA LEU A 331 -26.09 -21.84 -17.89
C LEU A 331 -26.70 -22.21 -19.25
N ARG A 332 -27.71 -21.45 -19.72
CA ARG A 332 -28.32 -21.64 -21.05
C ARG A 332 -27.33 -21.39 -22.19
N GLN A 333 -26.45 -20.42 -22.02
CA GLN A 333 -25.47 -20.05 -23.04
C GLN A 333 -24.37 -21.11 -23.19
N TYR A 334 -23.93 -21.73 -22.09
CA TYR A 334 -22.77 -22.62 -22.08
C TYR A 334 -23.14 -24.06 -21.68
N CYS A 335 -23.56 -24.27 -20.44
CA CYS A 335 -23.77 -25.61 -19.87
C CYS A 335 -24.85 -26.41 -20.63
N ASP A 336 -25.98 -25.79 -20.95
CA ASP A 336 -27.09 -26.45 -21.67
C ASP A 336 -26.71 -26.81 -23.12
N GLN A 337 -25.65 -26.18 -23.65
CA GLN A 337 -25.06 -26.52 -24.95
C GLN A 337 -23.93 -27.54 -24.85
N GLY A 338 -23.73 -28.15 -23.66
CA GLY A 338 -22.67 -29.11 -23.39
C GLY A 338 -21.28 -28.47 -23.31
N ARG A 339 -21.19 -27.17 -23.00
CA ARG A 339 -19.92 -26.43 -22.94
C ARG A 339 -19.44 -26.21 -21.52
N ILE A 340 -18.13 -26.32 -21.34
CA ILE A 340 -17.42 -26.11 -20.07
C ILE A 340 -16.72 -24.76 -20.12
N MET A 341 -17.00 -23.90 -19.14
CA MET A 341 -16.46 -22.55 -19.07
C MET A 341 -15.18 -22.51 -18.23
N LEU A 342 -14.07 -22.13 -18.85
CA LEU A 342 -12.88 -21.60 -18.18
C LEU A 342 -12.99 -20.08 -18.07
N LEU A 343 -12.50 -19.51 -16.99
CA LEU A 343 -12.65 -18.08 -16.74
C LEU A 343 -11.32 -17.41 -16.42
N GLY A 344 -11.00 -16.36 -17.16
CA GLY A 344 -9.97 -15.39 -16.83
C GLY A 344 -10.60 -14.04 -16.50
N VAL A 345 -10.14 -13.39 -15.44
CA VAL A 345 -10.56 -12.02 -15.09
C VAL A 345 -9.29 -11.25 -14.77
N ASP A 346 -8.97 -10.24 -15.56
CA ASP A 346 -7.71 -9.51 -15.39
C ASP A 346 -7.88 -8.05 -15.79
N ASP A 347 -7.07 -7.17 -15.19
CA ASP A 347 -6.94 -5.81 -15.70
C ASP A 347 -6.09 -5.82 -16.97
N MET A 348 -6.38 -4.93 -17.90
CA MET A 348 -5.58 -4.79 -19.12
C MET A 348 -4.21 -4.18 -18.80
N ASP A 349 -3.26 -5.06 -18.47
CA ASP A 349 -1.91 -4.74 -17.96
C ASP A 349 -0.91 -5.87 -18.36
N ILE A 350 0.30 -5.47 -18.75
CA ILE A 350 1.40 -6.35 -19.19
C ILE A 350 1.72 -7.48 -18.20
N PHE A 351 1.52 -7.25 -16.91
CA PHE A 351 1.88 -8.22 -15.88
C PHE A 351 0.81 -9.28 -15.63
N LYS A 352 -0.40 -9.12 -16.19
CA LYS A 352 -1.50 -10.08 -16.02
C LYS A 352 -1.41 -11.30 -16.94
N GLY A 353 -0.51 -11.29 -17.93
CA GLY A 353 -0.23 -12.47 -18.74
C GLY A 353 -1.43 -12.96 -19.56
N ILE A 354 -2.32 -12.04 -19.98
CA ILE A 354 -3.52 -12.37 -20.79
C ILE A 354 -3.09 -13.05 -22.10
N SER A 355 -2.10 -12.50 -22.81
CA SER A 355 -1.57 -13.09 -24.05
C SER A 355 -1.08 -14.53 -23.84
N LEU A 356 -0.31 -14.78 -22.77
CA LEU A 356 0.19 -16.13 -22.42
C LEU A 356 -0.96 -17.11 -22.12
N LYS A 357 -2.01 -16.64 -21.45
CA LYS A 357 -3.21 -17.44 -21.17
C LYS A 357 -3.95 -17.85 -22.45
N LEU A 358 -4.07 -16.92 -23.40
CA LEU A 358 -4.67 -17.20 -24.70
C LEU A 358 -3.86 -18.20 -25.50
N LEU A 359 -2.53 -18.07 -25.49
CA LEU A 359 -1.64 -19.05 -26.12
C LEU A 359 -1.75 -20.44 -25.48
N ALA A 360 -1.92 -20.52 -24.15
CA ALA A 360 -2.14 -21.80 -23.47
C ALA A 360 -3.50 -22.41 -23.82
N MET A 361 -4.55 -21.59 -24.00
CA MET A 361 -5.85 -22.06 -24.49
C MET A 361 -5.75 -22.61 -25.91
N GLU A 362 -5.01 -21.93 -26.78
CA GLU A 362 -4.71 -22.45 -28.12
C GLU A 362 -3.97 -23.78 -28.06
N GLN A 363 -2.93 -23.87 -27.24
CA GLN A 363 -2.12 -25.08 -27.10
C GLN A 363 -2.95 -26.26 -26.56
N LEU A 364 -3.84 -26.02 -25.59
CA LEU A 364 -4.81 -27.01 -25.11
C LEU A 364 -5.65 -27.56 -26.27
N LEU A 365 -6.23 -26.69 -27.11
CA LEU A 365 -7.08 -27.12 -28.23
C LEU A 365 -6.31 -27.86 -29.32
N MET A 366 -5.01 -27.59 -29.48
CA MET A 366 -4.13 -28.31 -30.41
C MET A 366 -3.77 -29.70 -29.90
N GLN A 367 -3.41 -29.81 -28.61
CA GLN A 367 -2.96 -31.05 -27.99
C GLN A 367 -4.10 -32.00 -27.65
N HIS A 368 -5.27 -31.45 -27.34
CA HIS A 368 -6.47 -32.17 -26.90
C HIS A 368 -7.69 -31.86 -27.79
N PRO A 369 -7.75 -32.41 -29.03
CA PRO A 369 -8.86 -32.17 -29.95
C PRO A 369 -10.25 -32.53 -29.39
N GLU A 370 -10.31 -33.41 -28.39
CA GLU A 370 -11.52 -33.80 -27.66
C GLU A 370 -12.22 -32.64 -26.94
N TRP A 371 -11.50 -31.55 -26.63
CA TRP A 371 -12.05 -30.34 -26.03
C TRP A 371 -12.59 -29.33 -27.04
N GLN A 372 -12.26 -29.46 -28.32
CA GLN A 372 -12.76 -28.58 -29.37
C GLN A 372 -14.28 -28.69 -29.50
N GLY A 373 -14.99 -27.56 -29.39
CA GLY A 373 -16.45 -27.52 -29.38
C GLY A 373 -17.08 -27.73 -28.00
N LYS A 374 -16.29 -28.07 -26.99
CA LYS A 374 -16.75 -28.29 -25.60
C LYS A 374 -16.22 -27.24 -24.65
N VAL A 375 -14.95 -26.86 -24.72
CA VAL A 375 -14.37 -25.90 -23.77
C VAL A 375 -14.45 -24.49 -24.34
N VAL A 376 -14.80 -23.52 -23.49
CA VAL A 376 -14.80 -22.08 -23.82
C VAL A 376 -14.01 -21.34 -22.76
N LEU A 377 -13.05 -20.51 -23.17
CA LEU A 377 -12.40 -19.54 -22.31
C LEU A 377 -13.13 -18.20 -22.39
N VAL A 378 -13.79 -17.80 -21.30
CA VAL A 378 -14.28 -16.44 -21.13
C VAL A 378 -13.18 -15.60 -20.47
N GLN A 379 -12.65 -14.61 -21.17
CA GLN A 379 -11.67 -13.67 -20.63
C GLN A 379 -12.35 -12.31 -20.45
N ILE A 380 -12.56 -11.92 -19.19
CA ILE A 380 -13.01 -10.58 -18.80
C ILE A 380 -11.75 -9.70 -18.65
N ALA A 381 -11.67 -8.64 -19.44
CA ALA A 381 -10.57 -7.70 -19.43
C ALA A 381 -11.03 -6.34 -18.88
N ASN A 382 -10.76 -6.10 -17.59
CA ASN A 382 -11.10 -4.82 -16.97
C ASN A 382 -10.28 -3.68 -17.59
N PRO A 383 -10.82 -2.45 -17.61
CA PRO A 383 -10.11 -1.29 -18.14
C PRO A 383 -8.71 -1.10 -17.54
N ALA A 384 -7.76 -0.70 -18.38
CA ALA A 384 -6.40 -0.41 -17.94
C ALA A 384 -6.37 0.69 -16.87
N ARG A 385 -5.57 0.48 -15.81
CA ARG A 385 -5.38 1.48 -14.72
C ARG A 385 -4.38 2.59 -15.08
N GLY A 386 -3.78 2.51 -16.26
CA GLY A 386 -2.77 3.44 -16.78
C GLY A 386 -3.01 3.75 -18.25
N LYS A 387 -2.19 4.66 -18.80
CA LYS A 387 -2.22 5.04 -20.21
C LYS A 387 -0.81 4.85 -20.77
N GLY A 388 -0.70 4.37 -22.00
CA GLY A 388 0.60 4.16 -22.63
C GLY A 388 0.51 3.36 -23.92
N LYS A 389 1.66 3.23 -24.57
CA LYS A 389 1.83 2.41 -25.78
C LYS A 389 1.66 0.92 -25.44
N ASP A 390 2.28 0.47 -24.35
CA ASP A 390 2.26 -0.92 -23.89
C ASP A 390 0.84 -1.46 -23.68
N VAL A 391 -0.05 -0.62 -23.13
CA VAL A 391 -1.47 -0.99 -22.93
C VAL A 391 -2.17 -1.24 -24.27
N LYS A 392 -1.94 -0.36 -25.25
CA LYS A 392 -2.54 -0.50 -26.59
C LYS A 392 -1.98 -1.72 -27.30
N GLU A 393 -0.67 -1.94 -27.21
CA GLU A 393 -0.02 -3.09 -27.83
C GLU A 393 -0.59 -4.41 -27.30
N ILE A 394 -0.89 -4.51 -26.00
CA ILE A 394 -1.55 -5.69 -25.44
C ILE A 394 -2.99 -5.82 -25.88
N GLN A 395 -3.73 -4.71 -25.92
CA GLN A 395 -5.12 -4.73 -26.41
C GLN A 395 -5.15 -5.29 -27.84
N ASP A 396 -4.29 -4.77 -28.70
CA ASP A 396 -4.17 -5.20 -30.10
C ASP A 396 -3.72 -6.68 -30.19
N GLU A 397 -2.68 -7.08 -29.44
CA GLU A 397 -2.20 -8.47 -29.38
C GLU A 397 -3.28 -9.44 -28.90
N THR A 398 -4.01 -9.06 -27.85
CA THR A 398 -5.10 -9.85 -27.26
C THR A 398 -6.22 -10.03 -28.29
N SER A 399 -6.71 -8.95 -28.89
CA SER A 399 -7.79 -9.00 -29.89
C SER A 399 -7.39 -9.83 -31.13
N LEU A 400 -6.15 -9.67 -31.61
CA LEU A 400 -5.64 -10.45 -32.74
C LEU A 400 -5.52 -11.94 -32.40
N THR A 401 -5.05 -12.26 -31.20
CA THR A 401 -4.91 -13.65 -30.74
C THR A 401 -6.26 -14.32 -30.58
N VAL A 402 -7.23 -13.65 -29.95
CA VAL A 402 -8.62 -14.14 -29.82
C VAL A 402 -9.22 -14.43 -31.20
N LYS A 403 -9.10 -13.47 -32.13
CA LYS A 403 -9.60 -13.63 -33.50
C LYS A 403 -8.98 -14.85 -34.18
N ARG A 404 -7.66 -15.00 -34.10
CA ARG A 404 -6.92 -16.12 -34.70
C ARG A 404 -7.36 -17.48 -34.15
N ILE A 405 -7.53 -17.59 -32.83
CA ILE A 405 -7.99 -18.83 -32.17
C ILE A 405 -9.43 -19.15 -32.61
N ASN A 406 -10.33 -18.18 -32.60
CA ASN A 406 -11.72 -18.37 -33.00
C ASN A 406 -11.85 -18.70 -34.50
N GLU A 407 -11.03 -18.13 -35.38
CA GLU A 407 -11.00 -18.49 -36.80
C GLU A 407 -10.49 -19.92 -37.04
N THR A 408 -9.56 -20.40 -36.20
CA THR A 408 -8.93 -21.72 -36.35
C THR A 408 -9.78 -22.85 -35.78
N PHE A 409 -10.36 -22.65 -34.59
CA PHE A 409 -11.06 -23.70 -33.84
C PHE A 409 -12.57 -23.45 -33.66
N GLY A 410 -13.06 -22.27 -34.05
CA GLY A 410 -14.47 -21.91 -33.97
C GLY A 410 -15.35 -22.69 -34.94
N LYS A 411 -16.64 -22.78 -34.58
CA LYS A 411 -17.70 -23.42 -35.37
C LYS A 411 -18.96 -22.54 -35.31
N PRO A 412 -19.95 -22.71 -36.20
CA PRO A 412 -21.19 -21.94 -36.12
C PRO A 412 -21.82 -22.02 -34.71
N GLY A 413 -21.92 -20.87 -34.03
CA GLY A 413 -22.44 -20.75 -32.68
C GLY A 413 -21.46 -21.11 -31.55
N TYR A 414 -20.22 -21.49 -31.84
CA TYR A 414 -19.17 -21.84 -30.88
C TYR A 414 -17.90 -21.04 -31.14
N ASP A 415 -17.57 -20.16 -30.20
CA ASP A 415 -16.28 -19.49 -30.12
C ASP A 415 -15.49 -20.08 -28.95
N PRO A 416 -14.28 -20.64 -29.17
CA PRO A 416 -13.45 -21.18 -28.10
C PRO A 416 -12.98 -20.10 -27.12
N VAL A 417 -12.90 -18.84 -27.54
CA VAL A 417 -12.53 -17.72 -26.69
C VAL A 417 -13.54 -16.58 -26.81
N VAL A 418 -14.10 -16.16 -25.68
CA VAL A 418 -14.99 -15.02 -25.55
C VAL A 418 -14.28 -13.92 -24.77
N LEU A 419 -13.92 -12.84 -25.45
CA LEU A 419 -13.32 -11.65 -24.84
C LEU A 419 -14.42 -10.66 -24.46
N ILE A 420 -14.48 -10.29 -23.18
CA ILE A 420 -15.36 -9.23 -22.66
C ILE A 420 -14.46 -8.05 -22.29
N ASP A 421 -14.46 -7.01 -23.11
CA ASP A 421 -13.63 -5.81 -22.96
C ASP A 421 -14.39 -4.61 -22.39
N GLU A 422 -15.60 -4.85 -21.88
CA GLU A 422 -16.45 -3.85 -21.23
C GLU A 422 -16.51 -4.03 -19.70
N PRO A 423 -16.68 -2.94 -18.92
CA PRO A 423 -16.83 -3.03 -17.48
C PRO A 423 -18.11 -3.76 -17.09
N LEU A 424 -17.98 -4.88 -16.38
CA LEU A 424 -19.12 -5.61 -15.83
C LEU A 424 -19.54 -5.05 -14.47
N LYS A 425 -20.85 -5.11 -14.20
CA LYS A 425 -21.37 -4.90 -12.85
C LYS A 425 -20.89 -6.03 -11.94
N PHE A 426 -20.81 -5.75 -10.64
CA PHE A 426 -20.25 -6.71 -9.71
C PHE A 426 -21.02 -8.03 -9.67
N HIS A 427 -22.36 -8.00 -9.66
CA HIS A 427 -23.19 -9.21 -9.70
C HIS A 427 -23.01 -10.04 -10.99
N GLU A 428 -22.80 -9.40 -12.14
CA GLU A 428 -22.55 -10.09 -13.40
C GLU A 428 -21.22 -10.84 -13.35
N ARG A 429 -20.16 -10.19 -12.82
CA ARG A 429 -18.86 -10.84 -12.61
C ARG A 429 -18.95 -12.04 -11.66
N ILE A 430 -19.70 -11.91 -10.56
CA ILE A 430 -19.94 -13.00 -9.62
C ILE A 430 -20.66 -14.16 -10.31
N ALA A 431 -21.64 -13.89 -11.18
CA ALA A 431 -22.33 -14.94 -11.94
C ALA A 431 -21.38 -15.77 -12.82
N TYR A 432 -20.38 -15.13 -13.46
CA TYR A 432 -19.33 -15.86 -14.18
C TYR A 432 -18.52 -16.77 -13.25
N TYR A 433 -18.15 -16.31 -12.05
CA TYR A 433 -17.44 -17.15 -11.09
C TYR A 433 -18.26 -18.37 -10.63
N VAL A 434 -19.57 -18.20 -10.45
CA VAL A 434 -20.48 -19.29 -10.06
C VAL A 434 -20.50 -20.39 -11.13
N VAL A 435 -20.58 -20.01 -12.41
CA VAL A 435 -20.72 -20.96 -13.52
C VAL A 435 -19.39 -21.58 -13.97
N ALA A 436 -18.28 -20.83 -13.90
CA ALA A 436 -16.99 -21.27 -14.43
C ALA A 436 -16.43 -22.51 -13.73
N GLU A 437 -16.15 -23.58 -14.49
CA GLU A 437 -15.61 -24.84 -13.95
C GLU A 437 -14.18 -24.68 -13.43
N CYS A 438 -13.38 -23.83 -14.06
CA CYS A 438 -12.05 -23.48 -13.58
C CYS A 438 -11.74 -22.00 -13.81
N CYS A 439 -11.13 -21.37 -12.80
CA CYS A 439 -10.64 -20.00 -12.88
C CYS A 439 -9.10 -19.99 -13.09
N LEU A 440 -8.67 -19.21 -14.08
CA LEU A 440 -7.31 -19.13 -14.60
C LEU A 440 -6.69 -17.78 -14.23
N VAL A 441 -5.76 -17.81 -13.29
CA VAL A 441 -5.03 -16.62 -12.81
C VAL A 441 -3.54 -16.79 -13.07
N THR A 442 -3.14 -16.52 -14.30
CA THR A 442 -1.81 -16.80 -14.86
C THR A 442 -0.95 -15.54 -15.01
N ALA A 443 -1.12 -14.56 -14.11
CA ALA A 443 -0.32 -13.35 -14.12
C ALA A 443 1.18 -13.66 -13.97
N VAL A 444 2.02 -13.02 -14.78
CA VAL A 444 3.48 -13.20 -14.72
C VAL A 444 4.09 -12.60 -13.46
N ARG A 445 3.45 -11.57 -12.89
CA ARG A 445 3.77 -11.03 -11.59
C ARG A 445 2.56 -10.27 -11.05
N ASP A 446 2.21 -10.51 -9.79
CA ASP A 446 1.14 -9.76 -9.15
C ASP A 446 1.37 -9.64 -7.64
N GLY A 447 0.90 -8.55 -7.04
CA GLY A 447 1.00 -8.30 -5.60
C GLY A 447 0.19 -9.32 -4.80
N MET A 448 -1.02 -8.96 -4.40
CA MET A 448 -2.06 -9.90 -3.99
C MET A 448 -3.14 -9.92 -5.07
N ASN A 449 -3.51 -11.12 -5.53
CA ASN A 449 -4.61 -11.28 -6.46
C ASN A 449 -5.81 -11.90 -5.71
N LEU A 450 -6.93 -11.17 -5.68
CA LEU A 450 -8.12 -11.56 -4.92
C LEU A 450 -9.15 -12.32 -5.76
N ILE A 451 -8.99 -12.40 -7.09
CA ILE A 451 -9.90 -13.13 -7.98
C ILE A 451 -10.05 -14.60 -7.58
N PRO A 452 -8.98 -15.35 -7.24
CA PRO A 452 -9.15 -16.70 -6.74
C PRO A 452 -10.02 -16.77 -5.49
N TYR A 453 -9.91 -15.81 -4.57
CA TYR A 453 -10.70 -15.80 -3.34
C TYR A 453 -12.17 -15.51 -3.62
N GLU A 454 -12.45 -14.51 -4.47
CA GLU A 454 -13.81 -14.22 -4.94
C GLU A 454 -14.43 -15.45 -5.63
N TYR A 455 -13.66 -16.14 -6.48
CA TYR A 455 -14.10 -17.36 -7.16
C TYR A 455 -14.43 -18.49 -6.19
N ILE A 456 -13.56 -18.76 -5.21
CA ILE A 456 -13.78 -19.81 -4.19
C ILE A 456 -15.09 -19.56 -3.44
N ILE A 457 -15.35 -18.32 -3.00
CA ILE A 457 -16.58 -17.98 -2.28
C ILE A 457 -17.80 -18.04 -3.20
N SER A 458 -17.66 -17.65 -4.46
CA SER A 458 -18.75 -17.74 -5.44
C SER A 458 -19.13 -19.20 -5.73
N ARG A 459 -18.14 -20.11 -5.78
CA ARG A 459 -18.35 -21.55 -5.95
C ARG A 459 -18.89 -22.24 -4.71
N GLN A 460 -18.64 -21.69 -3.52
CA GLN A 460 -19.34 -22.13 -2.31
C GLN A 460 -20.86 -21.87 -2.43
N GLY A 461 -21.22 -20.73 -3.03
CA GLY A 461 -22.59 -20.39 -3.38
C GLY A 461 -23.51 -20.14 -2.16
N ASN A 462 -24.81 -20.25 -2.39
CA ASN A 462 -25.86 -20.20 -1.38
C ASN A 462 -27.05 -21.06 -1.84
N GLU A 463 -28.03 -21.26 -0.96
CA GLU A 463 -29.19 -22.12 -1.25
C GLU A 463 -30.02 -21.69 -2.46
N LYS A 464 -30.02 -20.40 -2.82
CA LYS A 464 -30.77 -19.91 -3.98
C LYS A 464 -30.07 -20.27 -5.27
N LEU A 465 -28.77 -20.00 -5.34
CA LEU A 465 -27.94 -20.35 -6.50
C LEU A 465 -27.84 -21.87 -6.68
N ASP A 466 -27.83 -22.64 -5.59
CA ASP A 466 -27.88 -24.10 -5.65
C ASP A 466 -29.12 -24.59 -6.39
N LYS A 467 -30.28 -23.98 -6.15
CA LYS A 467 -31.53 -24.31 -6.89
C LYS A 467 -31.40 -23.96 -8.37
N VAL A 468 -30.81 -22.83 -8.70
CA VAL A 468 -30.58 -22.42 -10.11
C VAL A 468 -29.62 -23.37 -10.81
N LEU A 469 -28.60 -23.86 -10.10
CA LEU A 469 -27.62 -24.83 -10.58
C LEU A 469 -28.14 -26.28 -10.59
N GLY A 470 -29.35 -26.53 -10.05
CA GLY A 470 -29.91 -27.88 -9.91
C GLY A 470 -29.15 -28.77 -8.92
N LEU A 471 -28.48 -28.18 -7.92
CA LEU A 471 -27.69 -28.90 -6.92
C LEU A 471 -28.55 -29.22 -5.68
N GLU A 472 -28.49 -30.48 -5.24
CA GLU A 472 -29.07 -30.88 -3.96
C GLU A 472 -28.28 -30.27 -2.79
N PRO A 473 -28.92 -29.93 -1.65
CA PRO A 473 -28.24 -29.35 -0.48
C PRO A 473 -27.09 -30.21 0.07
N SER A 474 -27.13 -31.52 -0.14
CA SER A 474 -26.07 -32.46 0.26
C SER A 474 -24.89 -32.50 -0.70
N THR A 475 -24.96 -31.82 -1.84
CA THR A 475 -23.91 -31.83 -2.86
C THR A 475 -22.69 -31.06 -2.37
N ALA A 476 -21.56 -31.76 -2.28
CA ALA A 476 -20.30 -31.15 -1.91
C ALA A 476 -19.87 -30.12 -2.97
N LYS A 477 -19.42 -28.95 -2.49
CA LYS A 477 -18.98 -27.84 -3.34
C LYS A 477 -17.61 -28.10 -3.93
N LYS A 478 -17.35 -27.50 -5.10
CA LYS A 478 -16.11 -27.69 -5.85
C LYS A 478 -15.66 -26.40 -6.53
N SER A 479 -14.36 -26.19 -6.62
CA SER A 479 -13.74 -25.07 -7.33
C SER A 479 -12.38 -25.49 -7.87
N MET A 480 -12.10 -25.19 -9.14
CA MET A 480 -10.80 -25.47 -9.75
C MET A 480 -10.04 -24.20 -10.07
N LEU A 481 -8.76 -24.19 -9.73
CA LEU A 481 -7.88 -23.04 -9.85
C LEU A 481 -6.58 -23.44 -10.53
N VAL A 482 -6.27 -22.78 -11.64
CA VAL A 482 -4.92 -22.76 -12.22
C VAL A 482 -4.32 -21.40 -11.90
N VAL A 483 -3.26 -21.40 -11.10
CA VAL A 483 -2.72 -20.20 -10.47
C VAL A 483 -1.23 -20.09 -10.73
N SER A 484 -0.78 -18.92 -11.17
CA SER A 484 0.63 -18.60 -11.32
C SER A 484 1.38 -18.72 -9.99
N GLU A 485 2.59 -19.26 -10.01
CA GLU A 485 3.49 -19.24 -8.85
C GLU A 485 3.99 -17.84 -8.46
N PHE A 486 3.80 -16.85 -9.34
CA PHE A 486 4.30 -15.48 -9.19
C PHE A 486 3.28 -14.48 -8.63
N ILE A 487 2.17 -14.94 -8.06
CA ILE A 487 1.15 -14.10 -7.43
C ILE A 487 1.06 -14.34 -5.92
N GLY A 488 0.78 -13.30 -5.14
CA GLY A 488 0.87 -13.36 -3.69
C GLY A 488 -0.14 -14.27 -2.98
N CYS A 489 -1.25 -14.65 -3.61
CA CYS A 489 -2.20 -15.61 -3.05
C CYS A 489 -1.81 -17.08 -3.31
N SER A 490 -0.84 -17.34 -4.20
CA SER A 490 -0.43 -18.70 -4.57
C SER A 490 0.07 -19.53 -3.38
N PRO A 491 0.91 -19.01 -2.45
CA PRO A 491 1.33 -19.74 -1.26
C PRO A 491 0.17 -20.14 -0.35
N SER A 492 -0.87 -19.29 -0.25
CA SER A 492 -2.06 -19.51 0.57
C SER A 492 -2.99 -20.58 0.00
N LEU A 493 -3.07 -20.69 -1.33
CA LEU A 493 -3.98 -21.58 -2.04
C LEU A 493 -3.35 -22.93 -2.40
N SER A 494 -2.89 -23.66 -1.39
CA SER A 494 -2.16 -24.93 -1.57
C SER A 494 -2.89 -26.06 -2.33
N GLY A 495 -4.21 -25.97 -2.54
CA GLY A 495 -4.97 -26.88 -3.41
C GLY A 495 -5.06 -26.45 -4.88
N ALA A 496 -4.49 -25.32 -5.28
CA ALA A 496 -4.51 -24.84 -6.66
C ALA A 496 -3.46 -25.58 -7.51
N ILE A 497 -3.72 -25.74 -8.81
CA ILE A 497 -2.73 -26.22 -9.77
C ILE A 497 -1.79 -25.05 -10.04
N ARG A 498 -0.56 -25.13 -9.51
CA ARG A 498 0.42 -24.06 -9.64
C ARG A 498 1.17 -24.20 -10.96
N VAL A 499 1.25 -23.10 -11.70
CA VAL A 499 1.90 -23.06 -13.00
C VAL A 499 2.93 -21.94 -13.06
N ASN A 500 3.96 -22.16 -13.86
CA ASN A 500 4.80 -21.09 -14.35
C ASN A 500 4.16 -20.56 -15.65
N PRO A 501 3.59 -19.35 -15.68
CA PRO A 501 2.85 -18.84 -16.84
C PRO A 501 3.72 -18.64 -18.09
N TRP A 502 5.05 -18.64 -17.94
CA TRP A 502 5.99 -18.56 -19.07
C TRP A 502 6.12 -19.89 -19.83
N ASN A 503 5.69 -20.99 -19.23
CA ASN A 503 5.63 -22.30 -19.88
C ASN A 503 4.19 -22.55 -20.35
N ILE A 504 3.94 -22.23 -21.63
CA ILE A 504 2.62 -22.34 -22.25
C ILE A 504 2.10 -23.77 -22.21
N ASP A 505 2.96 -24.76 -22.48
CA ASP A 505 2.60 -26.19 -22.43
C ASP A 505 2.16 -26.59 -21.01
N ALA A 506 2.90 -26.20 -19.98
CA ALA A 506 2.52 -26.53 -18.60
C ALA A 506 1.21 -25.86 -18.16
N VAL A 507 0.87 -24.69 -18.72
CA VAL A 507 -0.43 -24.05 -18.46
C VAL A 507 -1.55 -24.80 -19.18
N ALA A 508 -1.33 -25.25 -20.41
CA ALA A 508 -2.27 -26.08 -21.16
C ALA A 508 -2.52 -27.43 -20.46
N ASP A 509 -1.46 -28.13 -20.04
CA ASP A 509 -1.53 -29.38 -19.27
C ASP A 509 -2.30 -29.18 -17.95
N ALA A 510 -2.13 -28.02 -17.31
CA ALA A 510 -2.86 -27.67 -16.09
C ALA A 510 -4.34 -27.38 -16.34
N MET A 511 -4.69 -26.77 -17.48
CA MET A 511 -6.08 -26.60 -17.90
C MET A 511 -6.73 -27.96 -18.15
N ASP A 512 -6.06 -28.84 -18.89
CA ASP A 512 -6.52 -30.21 -19.15
C ASP A 512 -6.71 -31.00 -17.85
N SER A 513 -5.70 -31.00 -16.98
CA SER A 513 -5.76 -31.62 -15.66
C SER A 513 -6.93 -31.09 -14.82
N ALA A 514 -7.26 -29.80 -14.90
CA ALA A 514 -8.38 -29.22 -14.18
C ALA A 514 -9.75 -29.72 -14.71
N LEU A 515 -9.85 -29.95 -16.02
CA LEU A 515 -11.04 -30.46 -16.69
C LEU A 515 -11.28 -31.93 -16.37
N GLU A 516 -10.23 -32.76 -16.44
CA GLU A 516 -10.30 -34.20 -16.21
C GLU A 516 -10.35 -34.61 -14.73
N MET A 517 -10.01 -33.71 -13.81
CA MET A 517 -9.89 -34.04 -12.39
C MET A 517 -11.15 -34.69 -11.82
N ALA A 518 -10.97 -35.76 -11.05
CA ALA A 518 -12.08 -36.47 -10.41
C ALA A 518 -12.79 -35.59 -9.38
N GLU A 519 -14.13 -35.68 -9.35
CA GLU A 519 -14.98 -34.86 -8.47
C GLU A 519 -14.59 -34.87 -6.98
N PRO A 520 -14.22 -36.02 -6.35
CA PRO A 520 -13.79 -36.02 -4.94
C PRO A 520 -12.52 -35.19 -4.70
N GLU A 521 -11.62 -35.14 -5.67
CA GLU A 521 -10.41 -34.32 -5.56
C GLU A 521 -10.72 -32.84 -5.69
N LYS A 522 -11.62 -32.47 -6.62
CA LYS A 522 -12.11 -31.08 -6.75
C LYS A 522 -12.76 -30.59 -5.45
N GLN A 523 -13.55 -31.44 -4.79
CA GLN A 523 -14.20 -31.15 -3.51
C GLN A 523 -13.19 -30.96 -2.37
N LEU A 524 -12.21 -31.86 -2.25
CA LEU A 524 -11.17 -31.76 -1.22
C LEU A 524 -10.33 -30.47 -1.36
N ARG A 525 -9.96 -30.12 -2.61
CA ARG A 525 -9.23 -28.88 -2.91
C ARG A 525 -10.07 -27.65 -2.53
N HIS A 526 -11.33 -27.64 -2.91
CA HIS A 526 -12.27 -26.57 -2.57
C HIS A 526 -12.44 -26.37 -1.06
N GLU A 527 -12.65 -27.44 -0.29
CA GLU A 527 -12.83 -27.34 1.16
C GLU A 527 -11.61 -26.70 1.84
N LYS A 528 -10.40 -27.08 1.40
CA LYS A 528 -9.15 -26.51 1.89
C LYS A 528 -9.04 -25.02 1.60
N HIS A 529 -9.38 -24.64 0.37
CA HIS A 529 -9.38 -23.24 -0.07
C HIS A 529 -10.42 -22.40 0.69
N TYR A 530 -11.66 -22.89 0.77
CA TYR A 530 -12.75 -22.21 1.44
C TYR A 530 -12.46 -21.98 2.92
N ARG A 531 -11.93 -22.98 3.63
CA ARG A 531 -11.52 -22.85 5.04
C ARG A 531 -10.49 -21.73 5.25
N TYR A 532 -9.52 -21.60 4.35
CA TYR A 532 -8.52 -20.54 4.45
C TYR A 532 -9.14 -19.17 4.18
N VAL A 533 -9.85 -19.02 3.04
CA VAL A 533 -10.39 -17.73 2.60
C VAL A 533 -11.46 -17.20 3.55
N SER A 534 -12.31 -18.07 4.10
CA SER A 534 -13.35 -17.68 5.06
C SER A 534 -12.82 -17.22 6.42
N THR A 535 -11.59 -17.59 6.79
CA THR A 535 -10.96 -17.22 8.08
C THR A 535 -9.96 -16.08 7.96
N HIS A 536 -9.42 -15.85 6.76
CA HIS A 536 -8.44 -14.81 6.46
C HIS A 536 -9.08 -13.73 5.57
N ASP A 537 -10.18 -13.16 6.05
CA ASP A 537 -10.90 -12.09 5.37
C ASP A 537 -10.22 -10.72 5.55
N VAL A 538 -10.77 -9.70 4.90
CA VAL A 538 -10.28 -8.32 5.02
C VAL A 538 -10.35 -7.81 6.47
N GLY A 539 -11.34 -8.26 7.25
CA GLY A 539 -11.52 -7.82 8.63
C GLY A 539 -10.46 -8.37 9.58
N TYR A 540 -10.06 -9.63 9.39
CA TYR A 540 -8.91 -10.23 10.05
C TYR A 540 -7.62 -9.49 9.71
N TRP A 541 -7.42 -9.14 8.44
CA TRP A 541 -6.26 -8.37 7.98
C TRP A 541 -6.17 -7.00 8.69
N ALA A 542 -7.29 -6.27 8.71
CA ALA A 542 -7.36 -4.94 9.33
C ALA A 542 -7.06 -4.98 10.83
N ARG A 543 -7.76 -5.83 11.59
CA ARG A 543 -7.56 -5.98 13.04
C ARG A 543 -6.14 -6.38 13.39
N SER A 544 -5.61 -7.38 12.68
CA SER A 544 -4.28 -7.90 12.96
C SER A 544 -3.19 -6.85 12.71
N PHE A 545 -3.34 -6.02 11.67
CA PHE A 545 -2.39 -4.94 11.41
C PHE A 545 -2.47 -3.84 12.48
N LEU A 546 -3.68 -3.40 12.84
CA LEU A 546 -3.87 -2.35 13.84
C LEU A 546 -3.43 -2.77 15.24
N GLN A 547 -3.65 -4.02 15.64
CA GLN A 547 -3.16 -4.55 16.92
C GLN A 547 -1.63 -4.48 17.00
N ASP A 548 -0.94 -4.88 15.93
CA ASP A 548 0.53 -4.82 15.87
C ASP A 548 1.05 -3.39 15.78
N LEU A 549 0.32 -2.49 15.12
CA LEU A 549 0.65 -1.06 15.06
C LEU A 549 0.55 -0.44 16.45
N GLY A 550 -0.58 -0.68 17.14
CA GLY A 550 -0.79 -0.26 18.52
C GLY A 550 0.29 -0.78 19.47
N ARG A 551 0.70 -2.04 19.32
CA ARG A 551 1.79 -2.64 20.09
C ARG A 551 3.13 -1.95 19.83
N THR A 552 3.46 -1.70 18.56
CA THR A 552 4.75 -1.10 18.16
C THR A 552 4.88 0.34 18.65
N CYS A 553 3.79 1.11 18.61
CA CYS A 553 3.80 2.51 19.01
C CYS A 553 3.97 2.74 20.53
N ARG A 554 3.78 1.72 21.39
CA ARG A 554 4.01 1.82 22.84
C ARG A 554 5.45 2.20 23.20
N GLU A 555 6.42 1.93 22.32
CA GLU A 555 7.81 2.34 22.53
C GLU A 555 8.00 3.87 22.51
N HIS A 556 7.09 4.62 21.87
CA HIS A 556 7.19 6.09 21.78
C HIS A 556 7.10 6.78 23.14
N GLU A 557 6.48 6.17 24.15
CA GLU A 557 6.40 6.67 25.52
C GLU A 557 7.71 6.49 26.30
N ARG A 558 8.54 5.55 25.87
CA ARG A 558 9.76 5.14 26.58
C ARG A 558 11.02 5.86 26.11
N CYS A 559 10.97 6.58 24.98
CA CYS A 559 12.13 7.19 24.36
C CYS A 559 11.90 8.67 24.02
N ARG A 560 12.96 9.48 24.14
CA ARG A 560 12.95 10.87 23.63
C ARG A 560 13.33 10.90 22.16
N CYS A 561 12.45 11.45 21.34
CA CYS A 561 12.59 11.45 19.87
C CYS A 561 13.05 12.82 19.33
N TRP A 562 14.15 12.83 18.58
CA TRP A 562 14.73 14.03 17.98
C TRP A 562 14.77 13.91 16.45
N GLY A 563 14.22 14.90 15.75
CA GLY A 563 14.30 14.98 14.29
C GLY A 563 15.66 15.49 13.83
N ILE A 564 16.30 14.78 12.90
CA ILE A 564 17.60 15.14 12.31
C ILE A 564 17.53 14.99 10.78
N GLY A 565 18.15 15.92 10.06
CA GLY A 565 18.29 15.86 8.60
C GLY A 565 17.37 16.81 7.84
N PHE A 566 17.58 16.89 6.53
CA PHE A 566 16.87 17.80 5.62
C PHE A 566 16.23 17.02 4.46
N GLY A 567 15.10 17.52 3.94
CA GLY A 567 14.37 16.84 2.87
C GLY A 567 14.03 15.39 3.21
N LEU A 568 14.23 14.47 2.25
CA LEU A 568 13.99 13.04 2.41
C LEU A 568 15.12 12.30 3.17
N SER A 569 16.19 12.99 3.54
CA SER A 569 17.21 12.45 4.47
C SER A 569 16.81 12.59 5.95
N PHE A 570 15.63 13.15 6.21
CA PHE A 570 15.09 13.29 7.56
C PHE A 570 14.88 11.92 8.21
N ARG A 571 15.24 11.86 9.50
CA ARG A 571 15.11 10.70 10.35
C ARG A 571 14.83 11.13 11.78
N VAL A 572 14.24 10.23 12.56
CA VAL A 572 14.07 10.41 14.00
C VAL A 572 15.11 9.56 14.71
N VAL A 573 15.83 10.19 15.64
CA VAL A 573 16.69 9.49 16.59
C VAL A 573 15.93 9.36 17.89
N ALA A 574 15.69 8.12 18.32
CA ALA A 574 15.12 7.82 19.63
C ALA A 574 16.25 7.48 20.59
N LEU A 575 16.30 8.20 21.72
CA LEU A 575 17.31 8.04 22.75
C LEU A 575 16.65 7.74 24.09
N ASP A 576 17.42 7.16 24.99
CA ASP A 576 17.02 6.92 26.38
C ASP A 576 16.49 8.21 27.04
N PRO A 577 15.44 8.15 27.87
CA PRO A 577 14.89 9.32 28.57
C PRO A 577 15.93 10.12 29.37
N ASN A 578 16.96 9.45 29.88
CA ASN A 578 18.03 10.06 30.65
C ASN A 578 19.08 10.77 29.77
N PHE A 579 19.00 10.62 28.44
CA PHE A 579 19.88 11.34 27.53
C PHE A 579 19.66 12.85 27.66
N ARG A 580 20.73 13.56 28.03
CA ARG A 580 20.73 15.02 28.13
C ARG A 580 21.47 15.60 26.93
N LYS A 581 20.72 16.24 26.03
CA LYS A 581 21.32 17.01 24.94
C LYS A 581 22.07 18.21 25.52
N LEU A 582 23.36 18.32 25.21
CA LEU A 582 24.16 19.49 25.58
C LEU A 582 23.60 20.75 24.91
N SER A 583 23.49 21.84 25.66
CA SER A 583 23.02 23.11 25.09
C SER A 583 24.07 23.70 24.15
N MET A 584 23.64 24.25 23.01
CA MET A 584 24.56 24.87 22.05
C MET A 584 25.36 26.01 22.69
N GLU A 585 24.74 26.75 23.61
CA GLU A 585 25.41 27.81 24.36
C GLU A 585 26.55 27.27 25.24
N HIS A 586 26.33 26.14 25.93
CA HIS A 586 27.38 25.47 26.67
C HIS A 586 28.49 24.97 25.77
N ILE A 587 28.14 24.33 24.65
CA ILE A 587 29.12 23.80 23.68
C ILE A 587 29.98 24.95 23.13
N VAL A 588 29.37 26.03 22.64
CA VAL A 588 30.08 27.18 22.07
C VAL A 588 30.94 27.88 23.13
N SER A 589 30.42 28.04 24.34
CA SER A 589 31.15 28.68 25.45
C SER A 589 32.36 27.84 25.90
N ALA A 590 32.17 26.52 26.06
CA ALA A 590 33.25 25.59 26.35
C ALA A 590 34.29 25.57 25.22
N TYR A 591 33.84 25.46 23.96
CA TYR A 591 34.71 25.45 22.78
C TYR A 591 35.62 26.69 22.69
N LYS A 592 35.09 27.87 23.02
CA LYS A 592 35.85 29.13 23.04
C LYS A 592 36.90 29.17 24.15
N ARG A 593 36.61 28.59 25.32
CA ARG A 593 37.49 28.64 26.50
C ARG A 593 38.55 27.54 26.52
N THR A 594 38.31 26.43 25.85
CA THR A 594 39.22 25.27 25.86
C THR A 594 40.43 25.51 24.95
N THR A 595 41.64 25.26 25.47
CA THR A 595 42.92 25.43 24.74
C THR A 595 43.35 24.17 23.99
N MET A 596 42.98 22.98 24.48
CA MET A 596 43.26 21.69 23.85
C MET A 596 41.97 20.99 23.42
N ARG A 597 41.86 20.64 22.14
CA ARG A 597 40.61 20.14 21.55
C ARG A 597 40.84 18.75 20.99
N ALA A 598 39.98 17.80 21.37
CA ALA A 598 39.92 16.48 20.75
C ALA A 598 38.75 16.49 19.77
N ILE A 599 39.04 16.57 18.47
CA ILE A 599 38.00 16.48 17.44
C ILE A 599 37.84 15.02 17.06
N LEU A 600 36.73 14.43 17.46
CA LEU A 600 36.36 13.07 17.08
C LEU A 600 35.66 13.12 15.73
N LEU A 601 36.29 12.51 14.74
CA LEU A 601 35.76 12.37 13.38
C LEU A 601 35.22 10.96 13.23
N ASP A 602 33.90 10.83 13.20
CA ASP A 602 33.23 9.56 12.95
C ASP A 602 33.18 9.29 11.43
N TYR A 603 33.97 8.33 10.98
CA TYR A 603 33.92 7.74 9.65
C TYR A 603 33.12 6.42 9.74
N ASP A 604 31.80 6.56 9.81
CA ASP A 604 30.77 5.51 9.80
C ASP A 604 30.50 4.67 11.07
N VAL A 605 29.25 4.81 11.56
CA VAL A 605 28.37 3.90 12.34
C VAL A 605 28.93 3.29 13.64
N CYS A 606 28.56 3.92 14.76
CA CYS A 606 28.39 3.37 16.12
C CYS A 606 29.55 2.58 16.76
N VAL A 607 30.22 3.20 17.73
CA VAL A 607 31.10 2.53 18.69
C VAL A 607 30.29 1.65 19.66
N GLY A 608 30.37 0.33 19.48
CA GLY A 608 30.31 -0.60 20.60
C GLY A 608 31.66 -0.53 21.32
N ILE A 609 31.66 -0.14 22.60
CA ILE A 609 32.87 -0.14 23.43
C ILE A 609 33.28 -1.62 23.64
N ARG A 610 34.17 -2.12 22.79
CA ARG A 610 35.03 -3.27 23.12
C ARG A 610 36.43 -2.74 23.36
N THR A 611 36.87 -2.96 24.58
CA THR A 611 38.21 -2.70 25.10
C THR A 611 39.27 -3.44 24.27
N THR A 612 39.78 -2.78 23.23
CA THR A 612 41.07 -3.14 22.63
C THR A 612 41.74 -1.87 22.12
N TRP A 613 42.91 -1.61 22.69
CA TRP A 613 43.79 -0.48 22.44
C TRP A 613 44.04 -0.26 20.95
N PHE A 614 43.60 0.88 20.40
CA PHE A 614 44.09 1.40 19.13
C PHE A 614 44.73 2.77 19.35
N SER A 615 45.96 2.88 18.89
CA SER A 615 46.86 4.04 19.01
C SER A 615 46.25 5.29 18.38
N LEU A 616 45.81 6.25 19.21
CA LEU A 616 45.48 7.60 18.77
C LEU A 616 46.77 8.37 18.48
N SER A 617 46.97 8.78 17.23
CA SER A 617 47.98 9.77 16.87
C SER A 617 47.40 11.16 17.14
N VAL A 618 47.93 11.85 18.15
CA VAL A 618 47.61 13.24 18.46
C VAL A 618 48.31 14.14 17.44
N LEU A 619 47.53 14.85 16.62
CA LEU A 619 48.04 15.89 15.72
C LEU A 619 48.14 17.22 16.48
N GLU A 620 49.35 17.56 16.92
CA GLU A 620 49.70 18.91 17.39
C GLU A 620 49.59 19.91 16.24
N ALA A 621 48.98 21.07 16.52
CA ALA A 621 48.68 22.10 15.53
C ALA A 621 49.95 22.80 15.04
N GLY A 622 50.40 22.45 13.83
CA GLY A 622 51.42 23.17 13.09
C GLY A 622 51.14 23.11 11.58
N ARG A 623 50.59 24.20 11.03
CA ARG A 623 50.44 24.55 9.60
C ARG A 623 50.25 23.39 8.60
N LEU A 624 49.04 23.25 8.06
CA LEU A 624 48.85 22.64 6.74
C LEU A 624 47.75 23.36 5.94
N SER A 625 48.19 23.93 4.82
CA SER A 625 47.41 24.24 3.63
C SER A 625 47.17 22.92 2.88
N VAL A 626 45.96 22.69 2.35
CA VAL A 626 45.64 22.27 0.96
C VAL A 626 44.20 21.76 0.87
N ASN A 627 43.46 22.39 -0.05
CA ASN A 627 42.37 21.94 -0.93
C ASN A 627 41.67 20.58 -0.68
N GLY A 628 40.33 20.63 -0.58
CA GLY A 628 39.45 19.49 -0.85
C GLY A 628 38.13 19.57 -0.08
N PHE A 629 37.03 19.87 -0.78
CA PHE A 629 35.67 19.89 -0.23
C PHE A 629 35.15 18.47 0.08
N LEU A 630 34.81 18.18 1.35
CA LEU A 630 33.87 17.12 1.76
C LEU A 630 33.29 17.47 3.15
N PRO A 631 31.99 17.25 3.43
CA PRO A 631 31.36 17.73 4.67
C PRO A 631 31.54 16.74 5.83
N VAL A 632 32.15 17.22 6.92
CA VAL A 632 32.42 16.48 8.16
C VAL A 632 31.30 16.75 9.20
N ARG A 633 30.84 15.73 9.94
CA ARG A 633 29.95 15.88 11.12
C ARG A 633 30.68 15.45 12.39
N ILE A 634 30.52 16.22 13.47
CA ILE A 634 31.23 16.07 14.75
C ILE A 634 30.22 15.73 15.86
N TRP A 635 30.55 14.76 16.72
CA TRP A 635 29.88 14.50 18.00
C TRP A 635 30.93 14.25 19.10
N GLU A 636 30.68 14.73 20.33
CA GLU A 636 31.57 14.54 21.50
C GLU A 636 30.81 13.88 22.66
N LEU A 637 31.46 12.91 23.33
CA LEU A 637 31.02 12.29 24.58
C LEU A 637 32.11 12.50 25.65
N GLN A 638 31.67 12.84 26.86
CA GLN A 638 32.53 13.18 28.01
C GLN A 638 32.61 11.98 28.97
N GLN A 639 33.80 11.43 29.22
CA GLN A 639 34.05 10.53 30.36
C GLN A 639 34.63 11.34 31.53
N SER A 640 34.00 11.26 32.70
CA SER A 640 34.57 11.77 33.94
C SER A 640 35.47 10.70 34.58
N MET A 641 36.79 10.91 34.58
CA MET A 641 37.68 10.23 35.52
C MET A 641 37.58 10.91 36.88
N VAL A 642 37.13 10.19 37.90
CA VAL A 642 37.29 10.58 39.30
C VAL A 642 38.72 10.20 39.69
N THR A 643 39.58 11.21 39.84
CA THR A 643 40.85 11.05 40.57
C THR A 643 40.59 11.44 42.03
N SER A 644 40.52 10.45 42.92
CA SER A 644 40.70 10.68 44.35
C SER A 644 42.19 10.81 44.64
N SER A 645 42.60 11.95 45.18
CA SER A 645 43.89 12.12 45.83
C SER A 645 43.63 12.80 47.17
N GLY A 646 43.86 12.05 48.25
CA GLY A 646 43.58 12.39 49.64
C GLY A 646 43.27 11.12 50.42
#